data_AF-A0A2G6E1Q3-F1
#
_entry.id   AF-A0A2G6E1Q3-F1
#
_cell.length_a   1.000
_cell.length_b   1.000
_cell.length_c   1.000
_cell.angle_alpha   90.00
_cell.angle_beta   90.00
_cell.angle_gamma   90.00
#
_symmetry.space_group_name_H-M   'P 1'
#
loop_
_entity.id
_entity.type
_entity.pdbx_description
1 polymer ?
#
loop_
_entity_poly.entity_id
_entity_poly.type
_entity_poly.pdbx_seq_one_letter_code
_entity_poly.pdbx_strand_id
1 'polypeptide(L)'
;MSKHTGLRKNIRAALLAAFPSKESFEEFEHDDRNISAVAVPHILQYAYVNGLIQRKKREDLLNFFTRRQHKDTAIPSEDLDLTFDKVMEDVLHLYGKSMNSLLTLLNKDADALGMPHVQGSMLARLKQQFSDKTVKKRIALRLLAFWITKHYPQLGWNYERLRSLPHSVLPAIQQKQEQEGVVVSFTVQGRGAIIETESIQWMKAELENCLKDLHAQKLRDYHAARRNIASIGVASVTLKLPKKTGPSGEPKLYTHAIRDSLALAHQMAARWLLSEYSNTRKVLLVVIFAGQYSEANIFLPVLQDFHLTTEPHVLLTSFAYQCARVADMKVKFNSPPQRVELGRELITNVWMLDYFWSHPYFDFIPVLLKEEMLPTHSQSYRQFREELRFPGKYPQESYQAIRAIRKVPQNTLLLMEIVKVLMARQMFHEANAILADIFITHPQHLLARVSRLYIYVHLAMEQKDFSSSELMFERALAEGAYLTGYCTDETEVWCMYGLVYFERALKYWAILRKSQGKENRKVNRGKIFEFLELAEEKFSKGMLVSPMTKDNRAIFLLLYNSCLQELLEHNEEFLSQLDFLNFEDPHNVYTNVILRYLSLIGWVRENFSQSPDADSMTRLSEKTYREIVKLIVSELGTKMFQHAVLLRSYIPNNQYSYCCLLWDFAPKLTIGLGKYILTTLQEARDNALALTNEHINIFALAPQFPVNPEKFAHFMEYVMERVNALIPAYEWQKDDEEFFDDETQATISRVKLGLLYHSMES
;
A
#
# COMPACT_ATOMS: atom_id res chain seq x y z
N MET A 1 4.63 -3.08 -34.69
CA MET A 1 4.10 -1.69 -34.82
C MET A 1 3.94 -0.92 -33.49
N SER A 2 4.20 -1.50 -32.30
CA SER A 2 3.93 -0.84 -30.99
C SER A 2 5.05 0.07 -30.43
N LYS A 3 6.30 0.00 -30.93
CA LYS A 3 7.38 0.88 -30.46
C LYS A 3 7.24 2.34 -30.90
N HIS A 4 6.60 2.60 -32.06
CA HIS A 4 6.38 3.97 -32.57
C HIS A 4 5.19 4.69 -31.93
N THR A 5 4.22 3.97 -31.36
CA THR A 5 3.05 4.57 -30.68
C THR A 5 3.38 5.05 -29.26
N GLY A 6 4.24 4.34 -28.53
CA GLY A 6 4.71 4.76 -27.19
C GLY A 6 5.56 6.03 -27.21
N LEU A 7 6.51 6.14 -28.16
CA LEU A 7 7.36 7.33 -28.30
C LEU A 7 6.55 8.58 -28.67
N ARG A 8 5.54 8.45 -29.55
CA ARG A 8 4.63 9.55 -29.92
C ARG A 8 3.74 10.01 -28.76
N LYS A 9 3.30 9.09 -27.89
CA LYS A 9 2.48 9.40 -26.70
C LYS A 9 3.27 10.24 -25.69
N ASN A 10 4.56 9.95 -25.50
CA ASN A 10 5.44 10.69 -24.58
C ASN A 10 5.80 12.09 -25.11
N ILE A 11 6.00 12.24 -26.42
CA ILE A 11 6.28 13.55 -27.03
C ILE A 11 5.06 14.47 -26.96
N ARG A 12 3.86 13.93 -27.16
CA ARG A 12 2.60 14.67 -26.99
C ARG A 12 2.45 15.19 -25.55
N ALA A 13 2.66 14.32 -24.56
CA ALA A 13 2.58 14.70 -23.15
C ALA A 13 3.65 15.73 -22.78
N ALA A 14 4.88 15.59 -23.28
CA ALA A 14 5.97 16.52 -23.04
C ALA A 14 5.66 17.94 -23.52
N LEU A 15 5.12 18.08 -24.74
CA LEU A 15 4.77 19.39 -25.28
C LEU A 15 3.63 20.05 -24.50
N LEU A 16 2.64 19.26 -24.07
CA LEU A 16 1.58 19.72 -23.18
C LEU A 16 2.10 20.06 -21.78
N ALA A 17 3.14 19.40 -21.26
CA ALA A 17 3.75 19.77 -19.99
C ALA A 17 4.52 21.09 -20.06
N ALA A 18 5.19 21.36 -21.18
CA ALA A 18 5.89 22.62 -21.42
C ALA A 18 4.93 23.80 -21.64
N PHE A 19 3.78 23.54 -22.27
CA PHE A 19 2.73 24.50 -22.58
C PHE A 19 1.36 23.91 -22.19
N PRO A 20 0.99 24.00 -20.90
CA PRO A 20 -0.20 23.31 -20.36
C PRO A 20 -1.53 23.81 -20.91
N SER A 21 -1.56 25.05 -21.40
CA SER A 21 -2.75 25.67 -21.96
C SER A 21 -2.42 26.60 -23.12
N LYS A 22 -3.46 27.04 -23.83
CA LYS A 22 -3.36 28.07 -24.87
C LYS A 22 -2.77 29.36 -24.28
N GLU A 23 -3.23 29.75 -23.11
CA GLU A 23 -2.81 30.95 -22.39
C GLU A 23 -1.33 30.85 -22.00
N SER A 24 -0.85 29.68 -21.55
CA SER A 24 0.56 29.47 -21.22
C SER A 24 1.47 29.55 -22.47
N PHE A 25 0.98 29.10 -23.64
CA PHE A 25 1.71 29.26 -24.90
C PHE A 25 1.71 30.71 -25.39
N GLU A 26 0.58 31.40 -25.28
CA GLU A 26 0.49 32.82 -25.63
C GLU A 26 1.33 33.69 -24.69
N GLU A 27 1.39 33.39 -23.38
CA GLU A 27 2.31 34.06 -22.42
C GLU A 27 3.77 33.93 -22.89
N PHE A 28 4.19 32.73 -23.30
CA PHE A 28 5.52 32.50 -23.85
C PHE A 28 5.80 33.31 -25.13
N GLU A 29 4.82 33.44 -26.02
CA GLU A 29 4.98 34.25 -27.24
C GLU A 29 5.18 35.75 -26.93
N HIS A 30 4.51 36.24 -25.89
CA HIS A 30 4.52 37.65 -25.49
C HIS A 30 5.68 38.02 -24.54
N ASP A 31 6.26 37.04 -23.83
CA ASP A 31 7.32 37.22 -22.83
C ASP A 31 8.62 37.82 -23.41
N ASP A 32 9.05 37.37 -24.59
CA ASP A 32 10.21 37.92 -25.31
C ASP A 32 10.08 37.67 -26.82
N ARG A 33 9.83 38.75 -27.57
CA ARG A 33 9.59 38.70 -29.02
C ARG A 33 10.76 38.16 -29.82
N ASN A 34 12.00 38.32 -29.34
CA ASN A 34 13.18 37.82 -30.05
C ASN A 34 13.33 36.31 -29.87
N ILE A 35 13.04 35.82 -28.67
CA ILE A 35 13.07 34.38 -28.39
C ILE A 35 11.90 33.68 -29.07
N SER A 36 10.68 34.22 -28.98
CA SER A 36 9.50 33.61 -29.57
C SER A 36 9.54 33.59 -31.10
N ALA A 37 10.10 34.63 -31.74
CA ALA A 37 10.30 34.66 -33.19
C ALA A 37 11.15 33.48 -33.71
N VAL A 38 12.08 32.97 -32.90
CA VAL A 38 12.91 31.80 -33.24
C VAL A 38 12.24 30.50 -32.79
N ALA A 39 11.72 30.45 -31.56
CA ALA A 39 11.20 29.23 -30.97
C ALA A 39 9.88 28.78 -31.61
N VAL A 40 8.93 29.68 -31.88
CA VAL A 40 7.60 29.33 -32.40
C VAL A 40 7.66 28.57 -33.73
N PRO A 41 8.46 29.00 -34.74
CA PRO A 41 8.65 28.22 -35.96
C PRO A 41 9.23 26.81 -35.73
N HIS A 42 10.12 26.65 -34.74
CA HIS A 42 10.73 25.37 -34.38
C HIS A 42 9.75 24.47 -33.62
N ILE A 43 8.99 25.00 -32.67
CA ILE A 43 7.92 24.28 -31.97
C ILE A 43 6.87 23.81 -32.97
N LEU A 44 6.47 24.67 -33.91
CA LEU A 44 5.51 24.33 -34.95
C LEU A 44 6.04 23.25 -35.89
N GLN A 45 7.31 23.34 -36.30
CA GLN A 45 7.98 22.29 -37.07
C GLN A 45 8.07 20.98 -36.27
N TYR A 46 8.43 21.04 -34.99
CA TYR A 46 8.57 19.90 -34.10
C TYR A 46 7.23 19.19 -33.90
N ALA A 47 6.14 19.93 -33.68
CA ALA A 47 4.79 19.39 -33.57
C ALA A 47 4.32 18.73 -34.88
N TYR A 48 4.62 19.34 -36.03
CA TYR A 48 4.25 18.80 -37.34
C TYR A 48 5.02 17.51 -37.68
N VAL A 49 6.35 17.50 -37.53
CA VAL A 49 7.20 16.32 -37.82
C VAL A 49 6.85 15.14 -36.92
N ASN A 50 6.48 15.40 -35.66
CA ASN A 50 6.06 14.35 -34.73
C ASN A 50 4.57 13.95 -34.86
N GLY A 51 3.83 14.53 -35.82
CA GLY A 51 2.43 14.20 -36.09
C GLY A 51 1.45 14.64 -35.02
N LEU A 52 1.79 15.67 -34.22
CA LEU A 52 0.91 16.25 -33.21
C LEU A 52 -0.14 17.19 -33.81
N ILE A 53 0.20 17.83 -34.92
CA ILE A 53 -0.68 18.71 -35.70
C ILE A 53 -0.69 18.26 -37.16
N GLN A 54 -1.82 18.46 -37.85
CA GLN A 54 -1.99 18.02 -39.24
C GLN A 54 -1.41 18.99 -40.26
N ARG A 55 -1.46 20.29 -39.98
CA ARG A 55 -0.85 21.32 -40.84
C ARG A 55 0.14 22.12 -40.01
N LYS A 56 1.23 22.54 -40.63
CA LYS A 56 2.22 23.45 -40.03
C LYS A 56 1.67 24.88 -39.97
N LYS A 57 0.58 25.08 -39.24
CA LYS A 57 -0.12 26.36 -39.04
C LYS A 57 -0.28 26.66 -37.55
N ARG A 58 -0.13 27.93 -37.17
CA ARG A 58 -0.27 28.38 -35.78
C ARG A 58 -1.63 28.01 -35.18
N GLU A 59 -2.71 28.13 -35.95
CA GLU A 59 -4.07 27.77 -35.49
C GLU A 59 -4.19 26.30 -35.06
N ASP A 60 -3.57 25.37 -35.80
CA ASP A 60 -3.58 23.94 -35.47
C ASP A 60 -2.79 23.67 -34.18
N LEU A 61 -1.72 24.43 -33.93
CA LEU A 61 -0.92 24.36 -32.72
C LEU A 61 -1.68 24.92 -31.50
N LEU A 62 -2.40 26.03 -31.65
CA LEU A 62 -3.26 26.55 -30.59
C LEU A 62 -4.40 25.59 -30.27
N ASN A 63 -5.06 25.04 -31.30
CA ASN A 63 -6.11 24.02 -31.13
C ASN A 63 -5.60 22.75 -30.43
N PHE A 64 -4.31 22.40 -30.63
CA PHE A 64 -3.68 21.30 -29.92
C PHE A 64 -3.61 21.55 -28.40
N PHE A 65 -3.32 22.79 -27.97
CA PHE A 65 -3.31 23.18 -26.56
C PHE A 65 -4.72 23.36 -25.96
N THR A 66 -5.75 23.62 -26.77
CA THR A 66 -7.15 23.76 -26.30
C THR A 66 -7.83 22.41 -26.01
N ARG A 67 -7.40 21.31 -26.65
CA ARG A 67 -8.08 19.99 -26.59
C ARG A 67 -7.86 19.19 -25.29
N ARG A 68 -7.16 19.73 -24.31
CA ARG A 68 -7.12 19.26 -22.91
C ARG A 68 -6.79 20.45 -22.03
N GLN A 69 -7.76 20.96 -21.28
CA GLN A 69 -7.43 21.53 -19.97
C GLN A 69 -6.92 20.36 -19.14
N HIS A 70 -5.61 20.26 -18.91
CA HIS A 70 -5.17 19.56 -17.73
C HIS A 70 -5.83 20.31 -16.57
N LYS A 71 -6.85 19.71 -15.95
CA LYS A 71 -7.39 20.22 -14.68
C LYS A 71 -6.18 20.49 -13.80
N ASP A 72 -6.00 21.74 -13.41
CA ASP A 72 -5.07 22.09 -12.35
C ASP A 72 -5.43 21.21 -11.16
N THR A 73 -4.66 20.15 -10.95
CA THR A 73 -4.61 19.52 -9.64
C THR A 73 -3.90 20.55 -8.79
N ALA A 74 -4.69 21.44 -8.18
CA ALA A 74 -4.25 22.20 -7.03
C ALA A 74 -3.48 21.24 -6.11
N ILE A 75 -2.36 21.71 -5.59
CA ILE A 75 -1.55 20.98 -4.60
C ILE A 75 -2.55 20.43 -3.56
N PRO A 76 -2.64 19.10 -3.34
CA PRO A 76 -3.34 18.60 -2.17
C PRO A 76 -2.77 19.35 -0.98
N SER A 77 -3.61 19.94 -0.13
CA SER A 77 -3.23 20.83 0.98
C SER A 77 -2.28 20.19 2.03
N GLU A 78 -1.79 18.98 1.76
CA GLU A 78 -0.85 18.20 2.55
C GLU A 78 0.62 18.31 2.10
N ASP A 79 0.94 18.91 0.94
CA ASP A 79 2.33 19.02 0.40
C ASP A 79 2.97 20.42 0.60
N LEU A 80 2.87 20.98 1.80
CA LEU A 80 3.46 22.29 2.15
C LEU A 80 5.02 22.31 2.14
N ASP A 81 5.67 21.16 1.89
CA ASP A 81 7.13 20.98 1.97
C ASP A 81 7.86 20.87 0.63
N LEU A 82 7.17 21.05 -0.51
CA LEU A 82 7.76 20.84 -1.83
C LEU A 82 8.49 22.09 -2.36
N THR A 83 9.81 22.02 -2.54
CA THR A 83 10.66 23.12 -3.05
C THR A 83 11.33 22.75 -4.37
N PHE A 84 11.76 23.75 -5.15
CA PHE A 84 12.48 23.52 -6.41
C PHE A 84 13.78 22.73 -6.21
N ASP A 85 14.45 22.90 -5.07
CA ASP A 85 15.66 22.14 -4.75
C ASP A 85 15.38 20.63 -4.63
N LYS A 86 14.31 20.27 -3.91
CA LYS A 86 13.84 18.87 -3.80
C LYS A 86 13.45 18.29 -5.17
N VAL A 87 12.70 19.04 -5.98
CA VAL A 87 12.34 18.61 -7.34
C VAL A 87 13.59 18.34 -8.19
N MET A 88 14.61 19.21 -8.11
CA MET A 88 15.85 19.00 -8.86
C MET A 88 16.66 17.81 -8.34
N GLU A 89 16.62 17.51 -7.04
CA GLU A 89 17.23 16.30 -6.49
C GLU A 89 16.53 15.04 -7.01
N ASP A 90 15.20 15.03 -7.03
CA ASP A 90 14.41 13.91 -7.57
C ASP A 90 14.70 13.67 -9.05
N VAL A 91 14.77 14.74 -9.84
CA VAL A 91 15.08 14.67 -11.28
C VAL A 91 16.48 14.08 -11.53
N LEU A 92 17.49 14.54 -10.80
CA LEU A 92 18.86 14.04 -10.95
C LEU A 92 18.98 12.58 -10.48
N HIS A 93 18.24 12.21 -9.44
CA HIS A 93 18.22 10.85 -8.90
C HIS A 93 17.51 9.87 -9.84
N LEU A 94 16.33 10.22 -10.36
CA LEU A 94 15.59 9.41 -11.36
C LEU A 94 16.41 9.20 -12.64
N TYR A 95 17.21 10.19 -13.02
CA TYR A 95 18.05 10.11 -14.21
C TYR A 95 19.37 9.37 -13.98
N GLY A 96 19.83 9.26 -12.73
CA GLY A 96 21.09 8.60 -12.37
C GLY A 96 22.35 9.30 -12.90
N LYS A 97 22.31 10.62 -13.17
CA LYS A 97 23.46 11.37 -13.72
C LYS A 97 23.66 12.74 -13.07
N SER A 98 24.84 13.32 -13.31
CA SER A 98 25.23 14.65 -12.81
C SER A 98 24.40 15.80 -13.39
N MET A 99 24.40 16.95 -12.70
CA MET A 99 23.78 18.20 -13.18
C MET A 99 24.26 18.59 -14.59
N ASN A 100 25.54 18.34 -14.91
CA ASN A 100 26.09 18.63 -16.23
C ASN A 100 25.47 17.75 -17.33
N SER A 101 25.22 16.47 -17.01
CA SER A 101 24.55 15.56 -17.94
C SER A 101 23.08 15.94 -18.18
N LEU A 102 22.39 16.43 -17.14
CA LEU A 102 21.03 16.97 -17.28
C LEU A 102 21.04 18.23 -18.16
N LEU A 103 21.98 19.15 -17.94
CA LEU A 103 22.14 20.36 -18.77
C LEU A 103 22.37 20.03 -20.25
N THR A 104 23.20 19.02 -20.57
CA THR A 104 23.40 18.59 -21.96
C THR A 104 22.09 18.12 -22.61
N LEU A 105 21.24 17.41 -21.86
CA LEU A 105 19.96 16.95 -22.39
C LEU A 105 18.94 18.08 -22.52
N LEU A 106 18.82 18.93 -21.51
CA LEU A 106 17.93 20.10 -21.57
C LEU A 106 18.30 20.99 -22.77
N ASN A 107 19.60 21.15 -23.05
CA ASN A 107 20.07 21.93 -24.18
C ASN A 107 19.81 21.24 -25.53
N LYS A 108 19.87 19.90 -25.59
CA LYS A 108 19.44 19.15 -26.77
C LYS A 108 17.95 19.33 -27.07
N ASP A 109 17.11 19.35 -26.04
CA ASP A 109 15.68 19.64 -26.21
C ASP A 109 15.45 21.13 -26.52
N ALA A 110 16.28 22.04 -25.99
CA ALA A 110 16.26 23.45 -26.34
C ALA A 110 16.55 23.68 -27.84
N ASP A 111 17.57 23.03 -28.39
CA ASP A 111 17.88 23.05 -29.83
C ASP A 111 16.69 22.58 -30.68
N ALA A 112 16.05 21.49 -30.27
CA ALA A 112 14.90 20.93 -30.98
C ALA A 112 13.67 21.85 -30.98
N LEU A 113 13.50 22.66 -29.94
CA LEU A 113 12.38 23.60 -29.76
C LEU A 113 12.73 25.04 -30.15
N GLY A 114 13.96 25.32 -30.58
CA GLY A 114 14.44 26.67 -30.88
C GLY A 114 14.49 27.58 -29.65
N MET A 115 14.67 27.01 -28.46
CA MET A 115 14.73 27.74 -27.19
C MET A 115 16.19 28.03 -26.77
N PRO A 116 16.44 29.10 -26.00
CA PRO A 116 17.75 29.38 -25.43
C PRO A 116 18.28 28.26 -24.52
N HIS A 117 19.59 28.05 -24.55
CA HIS A 117 20.25 27.08 -23.68
C HIS A 117 20.10 27.42 -22.19
N VAL A 118 19.91 26.37 -21.39
CA VAL A 118 19.92 26.43 -19.93
C VAL A 118 21.38 26.42 -19.45
N GLN A 119 21.72 27.40 -18.60
CA GLN A 119 23.03 27.49 -17.96
C GLN A 119 22.98 26.87 -16.57
N GLY A 120 24.05 26.18 -16.15
CA GLY A 120 24.12 25.56 -14.81
C GLY A 120 24.00 26.55 -13.66
N SER A 121 24.51 27.77 -13.84
CA SER A 121 24.34 28.88 -12.90
C SER A 121 22.87 29.29 -12.70
N MET A 122 22.02 29.08 -13.71
CA MET A 122 20.59 29.38 -13.64
C MET A 122 19.85 28.37 -12.76
N LEU A 123 20.13 27.07 -12.93
CA LEU A 123 19.57 26.01 -12.08
C LEU A 123 20.08 26.12 -10.65
N ALA A 124 21.37 26.46 -10.45
CA ALA A 124 21.93 26.70 -9.12
C ALA A 124 21.24 27.89 -8.41
N ARG A 125 20.98 28.99 -9.14
CA ARG A 125 20.23 30.14 -8.58
C ARG A 125 18.77 29.79 -8.28
N LEU A 126 18.11 29.00 -9.12
CA LEU A 126 16.75 28.52 -8.86
C LEU A 126 16.69 27.59 -7.63
N LYS A 127 17.73 26.78 -7.39
CA LYS A 127 17.88 25.97 -6.15
C LYS A 127 18.06 26.84 -4.91
N GLN A 128 18.90 27.86 -4.99
CA GLN A 128 19.20 28.76 -3.84
C GLN A 128 18.03 29.70 -3.51
N GLN A 129 17.39 30.27 -4.54
CA GLN A 129 16.28 31.19 -4.38
C GLN A 129 15.33 31.04 -5.57
N PHE A 130 14.27 30.27 -5.37
CA PHE A 130 13.30 30.00 -6.41
C PHE A 130 12.55 31.27 -6.82
N SER A 131 12.70 31.69 -8.06
CA SER A 131 12.00 32.84 -8.62
C SER A 131 12.00 32.73 -10.13
N ASP A 132 10.82 32.81 -10.73
CA ASP A 132 10.55 32.68 -12.17
C ASP A 132 10.44 34.06 -12.87
N LYS A 133 10.84 35.15 -12.21
CA LYS A 133 10.64 36.53 -12.70
C LYS A 133 11.30 36.84 -14.05
N THR A 134 12.35 36.11 -14.44
CA THR A 134 13.05 36.34 -15.71
C THR A 134 12.61 35.34 -16.77
N VAL A 135 12.47 35.81 -18.03
CA VAL A 135 12.09 34.99 -19.19
C VAL A 135 13.00 33.76 -19.32
N LYS A 136 14.31 33.92 -19.16
CA LYS A 136 15.28 32.82 -19.23
C LYS A 136 15.02 31.72 -18.19
N LYS A 137 14.59 32.08 -16.97
CA LYS A 137 14.24 31.09 -15.93
C LYS A 137 12.92 30.39 -16.25
N ARG A 138 11.91 31.11 -16.78
CA ARG A 138 10.66 30.49 -17.25
C ARG A 138 10.91 29.48 -18.36
N ILE A 139 11.80 29.80 -19.31
CA ILE A 139 12.23 28.87 -20.37
C ILE A 139 12.91 27.63 -19.77
N ALA A 140 13.80 27.80 -18.79
CA ALA A 140 14.42 26.66 -18.11
C ALA A 140 13.38 25.76 -17.41
N LEU A 141 12.34 26.33 -16.79
CA LEU A 141 11.24 25.56 -16.20
C LEU A 141 10.39 24.83 -17.25
N ARG A 142 10.12 25.46 -18.41
CA ARG A 142 9.41 24.81 -19.53
C ARG A 142 10.19 23.64 -20.10
N LEU A 143 11.51 23.81 -20.30
CA LEU A 143 12.40 22.74 -20.76
C LEU A 143 12.52 21.62 -19.74
N LEU A 144 12.55 21.96 -18.44
CA LEU A 144 12.55 20.97 -17.36
C LEU A 144 11.24 20.17 -17.34
N ALA A 145 10.08 20.83 -17.41
CA ALA A 145 8.77 20.17 -17.47
C ALA A 145 8.64 19.27 -18.72
N PHE A 146 9.09 19.77 -19.87
CA PHE A 146 9.16 19.01 -21.12
C PHE A 146 9.97 17.73 -20.94
N TRP A 147 11.18 17.86 -20.40
CA TRP A 147 12.10 16.76 -20.22
C TRP A 147 11.57 15.72 -19.22
N ILE A 148 11.09 16.18 -18.06
CA ILE A 148 10.53 15.30 -17.03
C ILE A 148 9.39 14.48 -17.62
N THR A 149 8.45 15.11 -18.31
CA THR A 149 7.28 14.40 -18.85
C THR A 149 7.60 13.51 -20.06
N LYS A 150 8.63 13.87 -20.84
CA LYS A 150 9.12 13.04 -21.95
C LYS A 150 9.69 11.69 -21.47
N HIS A 151 10.31 11.68 -20.29
CA HIS A 151 10.98 10.50 -19.73
C HIS A 151 10.18 9.81 -18.62
N TYR A 152 9.43 10.57 -17.84
CA TYR A 152 8.69 10.15 -16.65
C TYR A 152 7.27 10.76 -16.62
N PRO A 153 6.40 10.44 -17.59
CA PRO A 153 5.06 11.04 -17.71
C PRO A 153 4.16 10.80 -16.49
N GLN A 154 4.41 9.74 -15.73
CA GLN A 154 3.66 9.38 -14.52
C GLN A 154 3.82 10.38 -13.36
N LEU A 155 4.85 11.23 -13.38
CA LEU A 155 5.07 12.21 -12.29
C LEU A 155 4.13 13.43 -12.36
N GLY A 156 3.49 13.66 -13.51
CA GLY A 156 2.53 14.74 -13.68
C GLY A 156 3.13 16.15 -13.47
N TRP A 157 4.41 16.34 -13.76
CA TRP A 157 5.08 17.64 -13.70
C TRP A 157 4.81 18.46 -14.95
N ASN A 158 4.29 19.66 -14.78
CA ASN A 158 4.10 20.62 -15.86
C ASN A 158 4.67 22.00 -15.48
N TYR A 159 4.73 22.91 -16.46
CA TYR A 159 5.28 24.24 -16.26
C TYR A 159 4.57 25.04 -15.15
N GLU A 160 3.24 25.05 -15.11
CA GLU A 160 2.49 25.80 -14.09
C GLU A 160 2.69 25.22 -12.68
N ARG A 161 2.80 23.90 -12.56
CA ARG A 161 3.10 23.20 -11.30
C ARG A 161 4.51 23.49 -10.79
N LEU A 162 5.49 23.63 -11.69
CA LEU A 162 6.83 24.09 -11.31
C LEU A 162 6.81 25.55 -10.89
N ARG A 163 5.96 26.37 -11.50
CA ARG A 163 5.81 27.81 -11.21
C ARG A 163 5.13 28.05 -9.86
N SER A 164 4.17 27.21 -9.48
CA SER A 164 3.45 27.28 -8.21
C SER A 164 4.29 26.86 -6.99
N LEU A 165 5.55 26.46 -7.19
CA LEU A 165 6.48 26.20 -6.08
C LEU A 165 6.75 27.50 -5.31
N PRO A 166 6.85 27.43 -3.97
CA PRO A 166 7.00 28.63 -3.13
C PRO A 166 8.22 29.48 -3.55
N HIS A 167 7.97 30.78 -3.81
CA HIS A 167 8.94 31.78 -4.32
C HIS A 167 10.02 32.22 -3.30
N SER A 168 9.96 31.69 -2.09
CA SER A 168 11.01 31.82 -1.11
C SER A 168 11.21 30.46 -0.44
N VAL A 169 12.47 30.11 -0.21
CA VAL A 169 12.79 29.44 1.04
C VAL A 169 12.33 30.47 2.07
N LEU A 170 11.19 30.24 2.74
CA LEU A 170 10.81 31.01 3.92
C LEU A 170 12.11 31.29 4.69
N PRO A 171 12.46 32.58 4.95
CA PRO A 171 13.77 32.92 5.49
C PRO A 171 13.94 32.04 6.68
N ALA A 172 14.89 31.08 6.61
CA ALA A 172 14.85 29.89 7.44
C ALA A 172 14.22 30.26 8.77
N ILE A 173 12.92 29.95 8.93
CA ILE A 173 12.51 29.46 10.23
C ILE A 173 13.55 28.37 10.33
N GLN A 174 14.53 28.57 11.20
CA GLN A 174 15.30 27.47 11.70
C GLN A 174 14.19 26.58 12.24
N GLN A 175 13.58 25.77 11.37
CA GLN A 175 13.00 24.51 11.73
C GLN A 175 14.24 23.88 12.30
N LYS A 176 14.42 24.07 13.61
CA LYS A 176 15.36 23.30 14.40
C LYS A 176 15.14 21.92 13.85
N GLN A 177 16.16 21.35 13.20
CA GLN A 177 16.09 19.97 12.75
C GLN A 177 15.46 19.22 13.91
N GLU A 178 14.35 18.55 13.66
CA GLU A 178 13.61 17.90 14.74
C GLU A 178 14.63 17.04 15.50
N GLN A 179 14.83 17.34 16.78
CA GLN A 179 15.90 16.73 17.60
C GLN A 179 15.44 15.40 18.19
N GLU A 180 14.20 15.03 17.87
CA GLU A 180 13.52 13.84 18.32
C GLU A 180 13.07 12.98 17.15
N GLY A 181 13.02 11.68 17.38
CA GLY A 181 12.60 10.75 16.36
C GLY A 181 13.03 9.34 16.70
N VAL A 182 13.13 8.52 15.66
CA VAL A 182 13.57 7.14 15.77
C VAL A 182 14.99 7.01 15.24
N VAL A 183 15.86 6.40 16.02
CA VAL A 183 17.21 6.00 15.61
C VAL A 183 17.23 4.50 15.45
N VAL A 184 17.54 4.03 14.25
CA VAL A 184 17.72 2.60 13.96
C VAL A 184 19.20 2.32 13.82
N SER A 185 19.71 1.31 14.53
CA SER A 185 21.08 0.83 14.44
C SER A 185 21.12 -0.59 13.90
N PHE A 186 21.92 -0.81 12.87
CA PHE A 186 22.24 -2.11 12.30
C PHE A 186 23.67 -2.47 12.67
N THR A 187 23.87 -3.60 13.33
CA THR A 187 25.18 -4.07 13.80
C THR A 187 25.38 -5.52 13.42
N VAL A 188 26.51 -5.83 12.78
CA VAL A 188 26.91 -7.23 12.57
C VAL A 188 27.69 -7.68 13.79
N GLN A 189 27.22 -8.73 14.46
CA GLN A 189 27.90 -9.35 15.59
C GLN A 189 28.52 -10.69 15.18
N GLY A 190 29.77 -10.91 15.58
CA GLY A 190 30.45 -12.20 15.42
C GLY A 190 30.29 -13.07 16.67
N ARG A 191 29.72 -14.26 16.54
CA ARG A 191 29.76 -15.33 17.56
C ARG A 191 31.07 -16.12 17.44
N GLY A 192 32.19 -15.43 17.62
CA GLY A 192 33.54 -15.97 17.41
C GLY A 192 34.02 -16.00 15.96
N ALA A 193 33.24 -15.43 15.02
CA ALA A 193 33.69 -15.18 13.65
C ALA A 193 34.27 -13.76 13.49
N ILE A 194 35.28 -13.62 12.64
CA ILE A 194 35.83 -12.31 12.26
C ILE A 194 34.80 -11.61 11.38
N ILE A 195 34.50 -10.35 11.72
CA ILE A 195 33.64 -9.49 10.91
C ILE A 195 34.51 -8.89 9.81
N GLU A 196 34.29 -9.34 8.57
CA GLU A 196 35.00 -8.86 7.40
C GLU A 196 34.45 -7.51 6.94
N THR A 197 35.33 -6.66 6.40
CA THR A 197 34.97 -5.35 5.84
C THR A 197 33.90 -5.46 4.75
N GLU A 198 33.94 -6.53 3.95
CA GLU A 198 32.98 -6.79 2.88
C GLU A 198 31.55 -6.95 3.41
N SER A 199 31.36 -7.64 4.55
CA SER A 199 30.05 -7.80 5.18
C SER A 199 29.44 -6.46 5.60
N ILE A 200 30.28 -5.52 6.05
CA ILE A 200 29.84 -4.17 6.45
C ILE A 200 29.57 -3.28 5.23
N GLN A 201 30.40 -3.38 4.19
CA GLN A 201 30.15 -2.68 2.93
C GLN A 201 28.85 -3.15 2.27
N TRP A 202 28.61 -4.46 2.27
CA TRP A 202 27.34 -5.05 1.85
C TRP A 202 26.18 -4.47 2.67
N MET A 203 26.27 -4.45 4.00
CA MET A 203 25.19 -3.93 4.86
C MET A 203 24.85 -2.47 4.57
N LYS A 204 25.86 -1.62 4.32
CA LYS A 204 25.66 -0.21 3.95
C LYS A 204 24.97 -0.08 2.59
N ALA A 205 25.45 -0.80 1.59
CA ALA A 205 24.86 -0.78 0.25
C ALA A 205 23.41 -1.32 0.28
N GLU A 206 23.17 -2.38 1.06
CA GLU A 206 21.85 -3.00 1.16
C GLU A 206 20.86 -2.12 1.92
N LEU A 207 21.30 -1.39 2.94
CA LEU A 207 20.46 -0.39 3.62
C LEU A 207 20.01 0.71 2.66
N GLU A 208 20.90 1.21 1.80
CA GLU A 208 20.52 2.17 0.76
C GLU A 208 19.51 1.58 -0.24
N ASN A 209 19.68 0.30 -0.61
CA ASN A 209 18.74 -0.38 -1.50
C ASN A 209 17.37 -0.57 -0.83
N CYS A 210 17.33 -0.98 0.44
CA CYS A 210 16.09 -1.11 1.20
C CYS A 210 15.36 0.24 1.31
N LEU A 211 16.08 1.34 1.54
CA LEU A 211 15.51 2.69 1.54
C LEU A 211 14.92 3.06 0.18
N LYS A 212 15.59 2.71 -0.94
CA LYS A 212 15.06 2.96 -2.29
C LYS A 212 13.80 2.16 -2.56
N ASP A 213 13.79 0.88 -2.21
CA ASP A 213 12.66 -0.01 -2.42
C ASP A 213 11.45 0.47 -1.60
N LEU A 214 11.65 0.84 -0.34
CA LEU A 214 10.59 1.41 0.50
C LEU A 214 10.16 2.82 0.04
N HIS A 215 11.04 3.62 -0.55
CA HIS A 215 10.68 4.90 -1.16
C HIS A 215 9.73 4.74 -2.35
N ALA A 216 10.01 3.77 -3.23
CA ALA A 216 9.07 3.40 -4.29
C ALA A 216 7.69 2.98 -3.73
N GLN A 217 7.62 2.66 -2.43
CA GLN A 217 6.44 2.23 -1.69
C GLN A 217 5.85 3.32 -0.75
N LYS A 218 6.18 4.61 -0.95
CA LYS A 218 5.65 5.81 -0.23
C LYS A 218 6.41 6.26 1.03
N LEU A 219 7.71 5.97 1.17
CA LEU A 219 8.52 6.61 2.22
C LEU A 219 8.61 8.12 1.93
N ARG A 220 7.95 8.96 2.75
CA ARG A 220 7.79 10.40 2.50
C ARG A 220 9.12 11.16 2.47
N ASP A 221 10.15 10.64 3.15
CA ASP A 221 11.39 11.37 3.45
C ASP A 221 12.69 10.59 3.12
N TYR A 222 12.73 9.86 2.00
CA TYR A 222 13.90 9.07 1.58
C TYR A 222 15.22 9.86 1.58
N HIS A 223 15.22 11.09 1.08
CA HIS A 223 16.43 11.91 1.00
C HIS A 223 16.91 12.39 2.37
N ALA A 224 15.98 12.71 3.28
CA ALA A 224 16.33 13.05 4.66
C ALA A 224 16.87 11.81 5.38
N ALA A 225 16.21 10.66 5.23
CA ALA A 225 16.67 9.39 5.76
C ALA A 225 18.08 9.03 5.26
N ARG A 226 18.34 9.13 3.95
CA ARG A 226 19.66 8.81 3.36
C ARG A 226 20.77 9.73 3.88
N ARG A 227 20.51 11.04 4.02
CA ARG A 227 21.48 12.00 4.59
C ARG A 227 21.78 11.74 6.06
N ASN A 228 20.83 11.10 6.75
CA ASN A 228 20.94 10.75 8.16
C ASN A 228 21.55 9.36 8.40
N ILE A 229 22.06 8.68 7.37
CA ILE A 229 22.84 7.46 7.53
C ILE A 229 24.23 7.85 8.05
N ALA A 230 24.56 7.40 9.26
CA ALA A 230 25.87 7.58 9.86
C ALA A 230 26.51 6.22 10.16
N SER A 231 27.79 6.06 9.83
CA SER A 231 28.55 4.89 10.31
C SER A 231 29.01 5.17 11.74
N ILE A 232 28.76 4.22 12.65
CA ILE A 232 29.27 4.29 14.03
C ILE A 232 30.23 3.12 14.22
N GLY A 233 31.51 3.44 14.42
CA GLY A 233 32.56 2.42 14.52
C GLY A 233 32.76 1.60 13.23
N VAL A 234 33.28 0.38 13.39
CA VAL A 234 33.68 -0.49 12.27
C VAL A 234 32.56 -1.44 11.83
N ALA A 235 31.65 -1.83 12.72
CA ALA A 235 30.65 -2.88 12.48
C ALA A 235 29.19 -2.40 12.48
N SER A 236 28.93 -1.10 12.69
CA SER A 236 27.57 -0.58 12.88
C SER A 236 27.24 0.62 11.98
N VAL A 237 25.97 0.69 11.59
CA VAL A 237 25.38 1.80 10.82
C VAL A 237 24.13 2.27 11.53
N THR A 238 23.93 3.58 11.62
CA THR A 238 22.72 4.18 12.19
C THR A 238 21.99 5.03 11.17
N LEU A 239 20.68 5.12 11.36
CA LEU A 239 19.76 5.92 10.57
C LEU A 239 18.86 6.71 11.52
N LYS A 240 18.68 8.02 11.27
CA LYS A 240 17.74 8.86 12.04
C LYS A 240 16.52 9.22 11.21
N LEU A 241 15.34 8.97 11.76
CA LEU A 241 14.03 9.25 11.18
C LEU A 241 13.27 10.23 12.09
N PRO A 242 13.01 11.48 11.66
CA PRO A 242 12.38 12.49 12.49
C PRO A 242 10.92 12.15 12.81
N LYS A 243 10.47 12.53 14.01
CA LYS A 243 9.03 12.52 14.34
C LYS A 243 8.29 13.65 13.60
N LYS A 244 6.95 13.58 13.59
CA LYS A 244 6.12 14.73 13.19
C LYS A 244 6.32 15.90 14.15
N THR A 245 6.23 17.13 13.63
CA THR A 245 6.31 18.35 14.43
C THR A 245 5.21 18.38 15.48
N GLY A 246 5.55 18.83 16.70
CA GLY A 246 4.63 18.82 17.84
C GLY A 246 5.36 18.57 19.16
N PRO A 247 4.60 18.40 20.26
CA PRO A 247 5.16 18.24 21.60
C PRO A 247 6.15 17.06 21.70
N SER A 248 7.18 17.26 22.54
CA SER A 248 8.14 16.20 22.90
C SER A 248 7.45 15.05 23.62
N GLY A 249 7.91 13.82 23.38
CA GLY A 249 7.41 12.63 24.08
C GLY A 249 5.99 12.16 23.72
N GLU A 250 5.29 12.80 22.76
CA GLU A 250 3.96 12.36 22.30
C GLU A 250 4.09 11.17 21.32
N PRO A 251 3.71 9.93 21.69
CA PRO A 251 3.97 8.74 20.87
C PRO A 251 3.29 8.78 19.50
N LYS A 252 2.12 9.43 19.37
CA LYS A 252 1.37 9.52 18.11
C LYS A 252 2.17 10.22 17.01
N LEU A 253 3.07 11.14 17.37
CA LEU A 253 3.92 11.86 16.41
C LEU A 253 5.03 10.97 15.81
N TYR A 254 5.35 9.85 16.44
CA TYR A 254 6.38 8.90 16.00
C TYR A 254 5.85 7.84 15.03
N THR A 255 4.54 7.79 14.77
CA THR A 255 3.85 6.72 14.00
C THR A 255 4.53 6.39 12.66
N HIS A 256 4.91 7.38 11.85
CA HIS A 256 5.58 7.11 10.58
C HIS A 256 7.03 6.66 10.76
N ALA A 257 7.78 7.35 11.63
CA ALA A 257 9.17 7.01 11.89
C ALA A 257 9.32 5.59 12.45
N ILE A 258 8.42 5.15 13.34
CA ILE A 258 8.45 3.79 13.90
C ILE A 258 8.03 2.74 12.87
N ARG A 259 7.01 3.02 12.05
CA ARG A 259 6.58 2.15 10.95
C ARG A 259 7.72 1.93 9.96
N ASP A 260 8.35 3.00 9.50
CA ASP A 260 9.43 2.96 8.51
C ASP A 260 10.67 2.27 9.09
N SER A 261 10.95 2.47 10.39
CA SER A 261 12.02 1.75 11.11
C SER A 261 11.80 0.24 11.14
N LEU A 262 10.59 -0.21 11.46
CA LEU A 262 10.24 -1.63 11.49
C LEU A 262 10.21 -2.25 10.09
N ALA A 263 9.76 -1.51 9.08
CA ALA A 263 9.81 -1.95 7.69
C ALA A 263 11.26 -2.14 7.19
N LEU A 264 12.15 -1.22 7.55
CA LEU A 264 13.58 -1.35 7.28
C LEU A 264 14.21 -2.52 8.02
N ALA A 265 13.86 -2.71 9.30
CA ALA A 265 14.33 -3.84 10.09
C ALA A 265 13.91 -5.18 9.46
N HIS A 266 12.65 -5.29 9.02
CA HIS A 266 12.12 -6.45 8.31
C HIS A 266 12.91 -6.76 7.02
N GLN A 267 13.08 -5.75 6.15
CA GLN A 267 13.81 -5.90 4.89
C GLN A 267 15.27 -6.30 5.12
N MET A 268 15.98 -5.60 5.99
CA MET A 268 17.39 -5.88 6.29
C MET A 268 17.59 -7.24 6.93
N ALA A 269 16.72 -7.64 7.87
CA ALA A 269 16.81 -8.93 8.54
C ALA A 269 16.65 -10.11 7.56
N ALA A 270 15.67 -10.06 6.67
CA ALA A 270 15.47 -11.11 5.68
C ALA A 270 16.57 -11.13 4.61
N ARG A 271 17.00 -9.96 4.10
CA ARG A 271 18.07 -9.87 3.10
C ARG A 271 19.43 -10.30 3.66
N TRP A 272 19.70 -10.07 4.94
CA TRP A 272 20.88 -10.61 5.61
C TRP A 272 20.91 -12.13 5.52
N LEU A 273 19.82 -12.81 5.87
CA LEU A 273 19.73 -14.27 5.84
C LEU A 273 19.92 -14.84 4.43
N LEU A 274 19.50 -14.09 3.41
CA LEU A 274 19.71 -14.44 1.99
C LEU A 274 21.12 -14.12 1.47
N SER A 275 21.88 -13.28 2.16
CA SER A 275 23.22 -12.89 1.72
C SER A 275 24.22 -14.04 1.85
N GLU A 276 25.30 -13.99 1.06
CA GLU A 276 26.46 -14.88 1.20
C GLU A 276 27.23 -14.65 2.52
N TYR A 277 27.13 -13.44 3.08
CA TYR A 277 27.87 -13.04 4.29
C TYR A 277 27.23 -13.55 5.58
N SER A 278 25.95 -13.91 5.58
CA SER A 278 25.31 -14.51 6.76
C SER A 278 25.78 -15.94 6.99
N ASN A 279 25.86 -16.35 8.24
CA ASN A 279 26.03 -17.75 8.66
C ASN A 279 25.71 -17.84 10.15
N THR A 280 25.69 -19.07 10.69
CA THR A 280 25.35 -19.32 12.10
C THR A 280 26.27 -18.64 13.12
N ARG A 281 27.41 -18.10 12.68
CA ARG A 281 28.38 -17.35 13.51
C ARG A 281 28.35 -15.83 13.28
N LYS A 282 27.59 -15.31 12.32
CA LYS A 282 27.47 -13.87 12.04
C LYS A 282 25.99 -13.46 12.05
N VAL A 283 25.63 -12.64 13.02
CA VAL A 283 24.23 -12.24 13.25
C VAL A 283 24.07 -10.75 12.93
N LEU A 284 22.93 -10.39 12.32
CA LEU A 284 22.51 -9.00 12.22
C LEU A 284 21.63 -8.65 13.44
N LEU A 285 22.08 -7.69 14.23
CA LEU A 285 21.34 -7.06 15.30
C LEU A 285 20.76 -5.72 14.81
N VAL A 286 19.48 -5.52 15.03
CA VAL A 286 18.78 -4.24 14.76
C VAL A 286 18.27 -3.67 16.07
N VAL A 287 18.67 -2.45 16.41
CA VAL A 287 18.22 -1.74 17.61
C VAL A 287 17.44 -0.50 17.20
N ILE A 288 16.22 -0.35 17.70
CA ILE A 288 15.32 0.77 17.42
C ILE A 288 15.12 1.55 18.72
N PHE A 289 15.63 2.78 18.73
CA PHE A 289 15.47 3.75 19.80
C PHE A 289 14.49 4.83 19.36
N ALA A 290 13.54 5.23 20.20
CA ALA A 290 12.71 6.41 19.99
C ALA A 290 12.95 7.41 21.13
N GLY A 291 13.02 8.70 20.81
CA GLY A 291 13.23 9.78 21.78
C GLY A 291 14.16 10.86 21.23
N GLN A 292 14.87 11.55 22.12
CA GLN A 292 15.86 12.56 21.74
C GLN A 292 17.10 11.91 21.12
N TYR A 293 17.58 12.44 19.99
CA TYR A 293 18.74 11.87 19.32
C TYR A 293 20.03 11.92 20.15
N SER A 294 20.14 12.86 21.08
CA SER A 294 21.25 12.97 22.04
C SER A 294 21.31 11.77 22.99
N GLU A 295 20.16 11.24 23.39
CA GLU A 295 20.05 10.12 24.34
C GLU A 295 20.40 8.78 23.68
N ALA A 296 20.21 8.63 22.37
CA ALA A 296 20.51 7.40 21.65
C ALA A 296 21.94 6.89 21.89
N ASN A 297 22.91 7.80 22.08
CA ASN A 297 24.31 7.46 22.37
C ASN A 297 24.52 6.74 23.72
N ILE A 298 23.57 6.86 24.66
CA ILE A 298 23.59 6.18 25.95
C ILE A 298 23.07 4.75 25.78
N PHE A 299 21.97 4.58 25.04
CA PHE A 299 21.30 3.28 24.91
C PHE A 299 21.98 2.35 23.90
N LEU A 300 22.36 2.87 22.72
CA LEU A 300 22.78 2.02 21.59
C LEU A 300 24.00 1.15 21.90
N PRO A 301 25.10 1.64 22.50
CA PRO A 301 26.27 0.79 22.77
C PRO A 301 25.93 -0.39 23.69
N VAL A 302 25.16 -0.16 24.76
CA VAL A 302 24.78 -1.20 25.72
C VAL A 302 23.91 -2.27 25.05
N LEU A 303 22.98 -1.85 24.19
CA LEU A 303 22.12 -2.77 23.45
C LEU A 303 22.84 -3.50 22.32
N GLN A 304 23.92 -2.92 21.79
CA GLN A 304 24.78 -3.54 20.78
C GLN A 304 25.69 -4.63 21.34
N ASP A 305 25.95 -4.63 22.65
CA ASP A 305 26.71 -5.70 23.33
C ASP A 305 25.80 -6.83 23.85
N PHE A 306 24.51 -6.77 23.52
CA PHE A 306 23.54 -7.74 23.99
C PHE A 306 23.75 -9.11 23.32
N HIS A 307 24.18 -10.09 24.11
CA HIS A 307 24.37 -11.46 23.65
C HIS A 307 23.04 -12.21 23.63
N LEU A 308 22.56 -12.48 22.42
CA LEU A 308 21.29 -13.17 22.22
C LEU A 308 21.48 -14.51 21.51
N THR A 309 20.58 -15.45 21.82
CA THR A 309 20.69 -16.87 21.44
C THR A 309 19.91 -17.24 20.16
N THR A 310 18.98 -16.41 19.64
CA THR A 310 18.01 -16.78 18.56
C THR A 310 17.81 -15.75 17.42
N GLU A 311 18.24 -16.02 16.18
CA GLU A 311 18.29 -15.03 15.08
C GLU A 311 16.96 -14.79 14.31
N PRO A 312 16.73 -13.59 13.71
CA PRO A 312 17.42 -12.30 13.88
C PRO A 312 16.86 -11.47 15.04
N HIS A 313 17.64 -10.52 15.56
CA HIS A 313 17.29 -9.75 16.75
C HIS A 313 16.88 -8.33 16.39
N VAL A 314 15.59 -8.01 16.51
CA VAL A 314 15.10 -6.63 16.47
C VAL A 314 14.73 -6.22 17.90
N LEU A 315 15.47 -5.27 18.46
CA LEU A 315 15.32 -4.79 19.83
C LEU A 315 14.74 -3.38 19.84
N LEU A 316 13.79 -3.13 20.73
CA LEU A 316 13.17 -1.82 20.93
C LEU A 316 13.39 -1.35 22.37
N THR A 317 13.66 -0.05 22.53
CA THR A 317 13.55 0.58 23.84
C THR A 317 12.08 0.69 24.28
N SER A 318 11.86 0.91 25.58
CA SER A 318 10.50 1.01 26.14
C SER A 318 9.62 2.05 25.47
N PHE A 319 10.17 3.22 25.15
CA PHE A 319 9.43 4.27 24.45
C PHE A 319 9.17 3.90 22.97
N ALA A 320 10.14 3.29 22.29
CA ALA A 320 9.94 2.79 20.92
C ALA A 320 8.83 1.71 20.85
N TYR A 321 8.78 0.81 21.85
CA TYR A 321 7.71 -0.16 22.00
C TYR A 321 6.34 0.53 22.17
N GLN A 322 6.24 1.54 23.05
CA GLN A 322 5.00 2.32 23.21
C GLN A 322 4.57 2.99 21.91
N CYS A 323 5.51 3.64 21.19
CA CYS A 323 5.23 4.22 19.87
C CYS A 323 4.71 3.16 18.89
N ALA A 324 5.32 1.98 18.85
CA ALA A 324 4.88 0.88 17.98
C ALA A 324 3.46 0.40 18.33
N ARG A 325 3.11 0.31 19.62
CA ARG A 325 1.76 -0.06 20.07
C ARG A 325 0.72 1.02 19.76
N VAL A 326 1.05 2.30 19.94
CA VAL A 326 0.17 3.44 19.60
C VAL A 326 -0.05 3.55 18.09
N ALA A 327 0.98 3.21 17.31
CA ALA A 327 0.91 3.15 15.85
C ALA A 327 0.18 1.90 15.31
N ASP A 328 -0.31 1.02 16.18
CA ASP A 328 -0.91 -0.29 15.84
C ASP A 328 -0.03 -1.12 14.88
N MET A 329 1.28 -1.11 15.13
CA MET A 329 2.21 -1.90 14.35
C MET A 329 1.95 -3.39 14.57
N LYS A 330 1.71 -4.13 13.48
CA LYS A 330 1.41 -5.55 13.48
C LYS A 330 2.68 -6.39 13.61
N VAL A 331 3.29 -6.28 14.78
CA VAL A 331 4.47 -7.04 15.21
C VAL A 331 4.22 -7.56 16.63
N LYS A 332 4.80 -8.72 16.96
CA LYS A 332 4.76 -9.28 18.31
C LYS A 332 6.08 -9.07 19.01
N PHE A 333 6.01 -8.79 20.30
CA PHE A 333 7.17 -8.67 21.18
C PHE A 333 7.14 -9.76 22.24
N ASN A 334 8.32 -10.16 22.72
CA ASN A 334 8.45 -11.03 23.86
C ASN A 334 7.82 -10.40 25.12
N SER A 335 7.26 -11.24 25.97
CA SER A 335 6.72 -10.85 27.26
C SER A 335 7.11 -11.88 28.31
N PRO A 336 7.71 -11.48 29.45
CA PRO A 336 8.04 -10.11 29.85
C PRO A 336 9.26 -9.53 29.09
N PRO A 337 9.43 -8.19 29.03
CA PRO A 337 10.62 -7.58 28.46
C PRO A 337 11.86 -7.89 29.30
N GLN A 338 13.03 -7.85 28.67
CA GLN A 338 14.29 -8.08 29.36
C GLN A 338 14.79 -6.79 30.02
N ARG A 339 15.17 -6.88 31.29
CA ARG A 339 15.76 -5.75 32.03
C ARG A 339 17.25 -5.64 31.71
N VAL A 340 17.69 -4.44 31.36
CA VAL A 340 19.08 -4.14 31.01
C VAL A 340 19.55 -2.92 31.78
N GLU A 341 20.71 -3.05 32.42
CA GLU A 341 21.37 -1.94 33.11
C GLU A 341 22.21 -1.15 32.11
N LEU A 342 21.93 0.14 31.97
CA LEU A 342 22.61 1.07 31.06
C LEU A 342 23.83 1.75 31.72
N GLY A 343 24.14 1.36 32.95
CA GLY A 343 25.14 1.97 33.83
C GLY A 343 24.55 2.98 34.82
N ARG A 344 25.26 3.22 35.94
CA ARG A 344 24.89 4.16 37.01
C ARG A 344 23.46 3.93 37.56
N GLU A 345 23.08 2.68 37.81
CA GLU A 345 21.75 2.28 38.32
C GLU A 345 20.56 2.59 37.38
N LEU A 346 20.82 3.04 36.14
CA LEU A 346 19.76 3.27 35.16
C LEU A 346 19.35 1.94 34.53
N ILE A 347 18.15 1.45 34.85
CA ILE A 347 17.59 0.22 34.30
C ILE A 347 16.55 0.58 33.24
N THR A 348 16.64 -0.06 32.07
CA THR A 348 15.60 0.01 31.02
C THR A 348 15.02 -1.35 30.70
N ASN A 349 13.78 -1.38 30.23
CA ASN A 349 13.18 -2.56 29.64
C ASN A 349 13.43 -2.56 28.13
N VAL A 350 13.97 -3.68 27.65
CA VAL A 350 14.23 -3.95 26.23
C VAL A 350 13.22 -4.97 25.74
N TRP A 351 12.53 -4.62 24.67
CA TRP A 351 11.53 -5.45 24.02
C TRP A 351 12.15 -6.10 22.79
N MET A 352 12.14 -7.42 22.73
CA MET A 352 12.59 -8.16 21.56
C MET A 352 11.39 -8.47 20.69
N LEU A 353 11.50 -8.20 19.40
CA LEU A 353 10.52 -8.63 18.43
C LEU A 353 10.58 -10.15 18.27
N ASP A 354 9.44 -10.80 18.44
CA ASP A 354 9.26 -12.25 18.27
C ASP A 354 8.99 -12.57 16.80
N TYR A 355 7.99 -11.91 16.21
CA TYR A 355 7.70 -12.04 14.78
C TYR A 355 7.05 -10.79 14.19
N PHE A 356 7.24 -10.62 12.87
CA PHE A 356 6.51 -9.67 12.05
C PHE A 356 5.25 -10.36 11.50
N TRP A 357 4.07 -9.74 11.58
CA TRP A 357 2.92 -10.21 10.79
C TRP A 357 3.14 -9.90 9.31
N SER A 358 4.00 -10.68 8.66
CA SER A 358 4.50 -10.42 7.31
C SER A 358 3.40 -10.39 6.27
N HIS A 359 2.32 -11.13 6.49
CA HIS A 359 1.10 -11.08 5.69
C HIS A 359 -0.09 -10.66 6.59
N PRO A 360 -0.83 -9.57 6.29
CA PRO A 360 -0.70 -8.65 5.14
C PRO A 360 0.13 -7.37 5.37
N TYR A 361 0.94 -7.24 6.42
CA TYR A 361 1.40 -5.90 6.85
C TYR A 361 2.77 -5.47 6.35
N PHE A 362 3.66 -6.39 5.96
CA PHE A 362 5.01 -6.07 5.48
C PHE A 362 5.21 -6.52 4.03
N ASP A 363 5.83 -5.68 3.20
CA ASP A 363 6.00 -5.97 1.78
C ASP A 363 6.96 -7.14 1.51
N PHE A 364 6.96 -7.63 0.27
CA PHE A 364 7.88 -8.67 -0.18
C PHE A 364 9.33 -8.23 -0.08
N ILE A 365 10.23 -9.21 0.11
CA ILE A 365 11.66 -9.02 -0.09
C ILE A 365 11.93 -9.05 -1.60
N PRO A 366 12.33 -7.94 -2.25
CA PRO A 366 12.44 -7.87 -3.72
C PRO A 366 13.36 -8.93 -4.33
N VAL A 367 14.41 -9.33 -3.61
CA VAL A 367 15.31 -10.40 -4.04
C VAL A 367 14.53 -11.70 -4.24
N LEU A 368 13.63 -12.08 -3.32
CA LEU A 368 12.84 -13.31 -3.41
C LEU A 368 11.88 -13.34 -4.61
N LEU A 369 11.58 -12.20 -5.23
CA LEU A 369 10.70 -12.10 -6.38
C LEU A 369 11.41 -12.48 -7.69
N LYS A 370 12.74 -12.60 -7.70
CA LYS A 370 13.50 -12.94 -8.90
C LYS A 370 13.40 -14.43 -9.24
N GLU A 371 13.47 -14.74 -10.54
CA GLU A 371 13.38 -16.12 -11.07
C GLU A 371 14.46 -17.05 -10.50
N GLU A 372 15.66 -16.52 -10.26
CA GLU A 372 16.79 -17.25 -9.66
C GLU A 372 16.57 -17.64 -8.19
N MET A 373 15.67 -16.93 -7.50
CA MET A 373 15.29 -17.23 -6.11
C MET A 373 14.11 -18.19 -6.07
N LEU A 374 13.00 -17.83 -6.73
CA LEU A 374 11.75 -18.58 -6.73
C LEU A 374 11.14 -18.56 -8.14
N PRO A 375 10.50 -19.66 -8.58
CA PRO A 375 10.03 -19.79 -9.95
C PRO A 375 8.85 -18.86 -10.28
N THR A 376 8.82 -18.36 -11.50
CA THR A 376 7.76 -17.52 -12.10
C THR A 376 7.13 -18.14 -13.35
N HIS A 377 7.70 -19.25 -13.86
CA HIS A 377 7.25 -19.89 -15.09
C HIS A 377 6.91 -21.37 -14.86
N SER A 378 6.11 -21.98 -15.75
CA SER A 378 5.61 -23.34 -15.52
C SER A 378 6.70 -24.41 -15.51
N GLN A 379 7.77 -24.25 -16.32
CA GLN A 379 8.89 -25.19 -16.36
C GLN A 379 9.75 -25.09 -15.09
N SER A 380 10.10 -23.87 -14.68
CA SER A 380 10.83 -23.61 -13.45
C SER A 380 10.04 -24.05 -12.21
N TYR A 381 8.72 -23.85 -12.22
CA TYR A 381 7.84 -24.36 -11.17
C TYR A 381 7.94 -25.89 -11.00
N ARG A 382 7.90 -26.65 -12.10
CA ARG A 382 8.02 -28.12 -12.03
C ARG A 382 9.36 -28.54 -11.45
N GLN A 383 10.44 -27.92 -11.91
CA GLN A 383 11.79 -28.20 -11.41
C GLN A 383 11.93 -27.87 -9.93
N PHE A 384 11.53 -26.67 -9.51
CA PHE A 384 11.52 -26.25 -8.11
C PHE A 384 10.71 -27.21 -7.23
N ARG A 385 9.53 -27.61 -7.69
CA ARG A 385 8.65 -28.55 -6.96
C ARG A 385 9.29 -29.92 -6.79
N GLU A 386 9.98 -30.43 -7.80
CA GLU A 386 10.71 -31.70 -7.72
C GLU A 386 11.90 -31.60 -6.77
N GLU A 387 12.68 -30.52 -6.84
CA GLU A 387 13.82 -30.26 -5.96
C GLU A 387 13.40 -30.14 -4.48
N LEU A 388 12.29 -29.46 -4.20
CA LEU A 388 11.74 -29.29 -2.86
C LEU A 388 11.24 -30.63 -2.27
N ARG A 389 10.57 -31.46 -3.08
CA ARG A 389 9.98 -32.73 -2.62
C ARG A 389 10.97 -33.89 -2.53
N PHE A 390 11.98 -33.90 -3.41
CA PHE A 390 12.91 -35.02 -3.57
C PHE A 390 14.38 -34.56 -3.48
N PRO A 391 14.83 -34.01 -2.33
CA PRO A 391 16.17 -33.43 -2.20
C PRO A 391 17.30 -34.43 -2.50
N GLY A 392 17.10 -35.73 -2.26
CA GLY A 392 18.10 -36.77 -2.55
C GLY A 392 18.28 -37.11 -4.04
N LYS A 393 17.34 -36.73 -4.90
CA LYS A 393 17.43 -36.94 -6.37
C LYS A 393 17.99 -35.75 -7.10
N TYR A 394 17.82 -34.55 -6.53
CA TYR A 394 18.25 -33.29 -7.13
C TYR A 394 19.18 -32.55 -6.16
N PRO A 395 20.48 -32.93 -6.14
CA PRO A 395 21.46 -32.25 -5.28
C PRO A 395 21.82 -30.86 -5.80
N GLN A 396 21.55 -30.57 -7.08
CA GLN A 396 21.76 -29.24 -7.63
C GLN A 396 20.70 -28.28 -7.08
N GLU A 397 21.15 -27.28 -6.33
CA GLU A 397 20.32 -26.19 -5.82
C GLU A 397 20.11 -25.15 -6.92
N SER A 398 19.23 -25.46 -7.86
CA SER A 398 18.95 -24.59 -9.00
C SER A 398 18.35 -23.25 -8.59
N TYR A 399 17.69 -23.24 -7.42
CA TYR A 399 17.09 -22.05 -6.82
C TYR A 399 17.81 -21.65 -5.53
N GLN A 400 18.18 -20.37 -5.45
CA GLN A 400 18.85 -19.82 -4.26
C GLN A 400 17.98 -19.88 -3.00
N ALA A 401 16.65 -19.86 -3.12
CA ALA A 401 15.76 -20.05 -1.97
C ALA A 401 15.91 -21.44 -1.35
N ILE A 402 16.09 -22.50 -2.15
CA ILE A 402 16.32 -23.87 -1.64
C ILE A 402 17.65 -23.94 -0.89
N ARG A 403 18.70 -23.30 -1.42
CA ARG A 403 19.99 -23.17 -0.72
C ARG A 403 19.82 -22.45 0.62
N ALA A 404 19.06 -21.35 0.64
CA ALA A 404 18.84 -20.57 1.85
C ALA A 404 18.05 -21.35 2.92
N ILE A 405 17.00 -22.09 2.51
CA ILE A 405 16.25 -23.01 3.38
C ILE A 405 17.19 -24.04 4.01
N ARG A 406 18.07 -24.65 3.23
CA ARG A 406 19.03 -25.66 3.72
C ARG A 406 20.13 -25.07 4.60
N LYS A 407 20.54 -23.82 4.34
CA LYS A 407 21.56 -23.09 5.12
C LYS A 407 21.08 -22.76 6.53
N VAL A 408 19.81 -22.36 6.67
CA VAL A 408 19.21 -21.94 7.96
C VAL A 408 17.78 -22.51 8.14
N PRO A 409 17.63 -23.84 8.25
CA PRO A 409 16.32 -24.51 8.19
C PRO A 409 15.40 -24.22 9.39
N GLN A 410 15.93 -23.65 10.46
CA GLN A 410 15.16 -23.29 11.66
C GLN A 410 14.76 -21.81 11.69
N ASN A 411 15.22 -21.00 10.71
CA ASN A 411 14.95 -19.57 10.73
C ASN A 411 13.53 -19.28 10.23
N THR A 412 12.59 -19.10 11.17
CA THR A 412 11.17 -18.91 10.86
C THR A 412 10.90 -17.64 10.07
N LEU A 413 11.65 -16.54 10.29
CA LEU A 413 11.49 -15.31 9.52
C LEU A 413 11.71 -15.57 8.02
N LEU A 414 12.85 -16.15 7.66
CA LEU A 414 13.17 -16.43 6.26
C LEU A 414 12.15 -17.39 5.63
N LEU A 415 11.84 -18.48 6.32
CA LEU A 415 10.88 -19.46 5.82
C LEU A 415 9.50 -18.84 5.60
N MET A 416 9.04 -17.99 6.52
CA MET A 416 7.77 -17.26 6.37
C MET A 416 7.80 -16.27 5.21
N GLU A 417 8.92 -15.58 4.95
CA GLU A 417 9.05 -14.70 3.78
C GLU A 417 9.00 -15.47 2.45
N ILE A 418 9.62 -16.66 2.40
CA ILE A 418 9.52 -17.56 1.24
C ILE A 418 8.07 -18.05 1.07
N VAL A 419 7.43 -18.52 2.15
CA VAL A 419 6.02 -18.94 2.16
C VAL A 419 5.11 -17.84 1.66
N LYS A 420 5.34 -16.58 2.08
CA LYS A 420 4.56 -15.42 1.63
C LYS A 420 4.62 -15.24 0.11
N VAL A 421 5.80 -15.36 -0.50
CA VAL A 421 5.95 -15.28 -1.97
C VAL A 421 5.27 -16.47 -2.66
N LEU A 422 5.44 -17.69 -2.14
CA LEU A 422 4.81 -18.88 -2.70
C LEU A 422 3.28 -18.78 -2.68
N MET A 423 2.70 -18.32 -1.57
CA MET A 423 1.25 -18.07 -1.45
C MET A 423 0.80 -17.00 -2.45
N ALA A 424 1.57 -15.92 -2.61
CA ALA A 424 1.25 -14.86 -3.56
C ALA A 424 1.31 -15.33 -5.02
N ARG A 425 2.09 -16.38 -5.30
CA ARG A 425 2.18 -17.07 -6.59
C ARG A 425 1.23 -18.27 -6.73
N GLN A 426 0.31 -18.47 -5.78
CA GLN A 426 -0.61 -19.61 -5.72
C GLN A 426 0.08 -20.99 -5.66
N MET A 427 1.33 -21.05 -5.19
CA MET A 427 2.07 -22.29 -4.97
C MET A 427 1.76 -22.87 -3.58
N PHE A 428 0.48 -23.07 -3.28
CA PHE A 428 0.00 -23.37 -1.92
C PHE A 428 0.51 -24.69 -1.35
N HIS A 429 0.69 -25.72 -2.18
CA HIS A 429 1.22 -27.00 -1.72
C HIS A 429 2.70 -26.91 -1.35
N GLU A 430 3.49 -26.16 -2.12
CA GLU A 430 4.90 -25.93 -1.85
C GLU A 430 5.07 -25.03 -0.61
N ALA A 431 4.22 -24.01 -0.46
CA ALA A 431 4.15 -23.20 0.75
C ALA A 431 3.86 -24.07 1.99
N ASN A 432 2.86 -24.96 1.92
CA ASN A 432 2.50 -25.85 3.03
C ASN A 432 3.62 -26.86 3.36
N ALA A 433 4.44 -27.27 2.37
CA ALA A 433 5.59 -28.12 2.60
C ALA A 433 6.66 -27.39 3.44
N ILE A 434 6.97 -26.13 3.13
CA ILE A 434 7.93 -25.32 3.92
C ILE A 434 7.38 -25.02 5.32
N LEU A 435 6.07 -24.78 5.46
CA LEU A 435 5.45 -24.62 6.78
C LEU A 435 5.61 -25.87 7.65
N ALA A 436 5.65 -27.07 7.07
CA ALA A 436 5.89 -28.30 7.81
C ALA A 436 7.26 -28.28 8.52
N ASP A 437 8.30 -27.73 7.87
CA ASP A 437 9.63 -27.59 8.47
C ASP A 437 9.60 -26.68 9.70
N ILE A 438 8.83 -25.59 9.66
CA ILE A 438 8.61 -24.71 10.81
C ILE A 438 7.91 -25.46 11.95
N PHE A 439 6.90 -26.28 11.64
CA PHE A 439 6.12 -26.98 12.67
C PHE A 439 6.90 -28.09 13.38
N ILE A 440 7.95 -28.62 12.78
CA ILE A 440 8.82 -29.63 13.42
C ILE A 440 9.51 -29.02 14.65
N THR A 441 9.93 -27.75 14.58
CA THR A 441 10.62 -27.07 15.68
C THR A 441 9.69 -26.18 16.50
N HIS A 442 8.71 -25.54 15.86
CA HIS A 442 7.80 -24.57 16.45
C HIS A 442 6.33 -24.90 16.12
N PRO A 443 5.75 -25.95 16.72
CA PRO A 443 4.37 -26.39 16.42
C PRO A 443 3.29 -25.37 16.84
N GLN A 444 3.61 -24.34 17.61
CA GLN A 444 2.69 -23.27 17.98
C GLN A 444 3.03 -21.94 17.28
N HIS A 445 3.90 -21.96 16.25
CA HIS A 445 4.27 -20.75 15.55
C HIS A 445 3.05 -20.10 14.87
N LEU A 446 2.58 -18.99 15.45
CA LEU A 446 1.27 -18.41 15.15
C LEU A 446 1.10 -18.09 13.67
N LEU A 447 2.05 -17.36 13.07
CA LEU A 447 1.97 -16.97 11.67
C LEU A 447 1.95 -18.16 10.72
N ALA A 448 2.70 -19.22 11.06
CA ALA A 448 2.79 -20.41 10.22
C ALA A 448 1.45 -21.15 10.23
N ARG A 449 0.81 -21.26 11.39
CA ARG A 449 -0.53 -21.83 11.56
C ARG A 449 -1.59 -20.99 10.84
N VAL A 450 -1.54 -19.66 10.96
CA VAL A 450 -2.46 -18.75 10.24
C VAL A 450 -2.27 -18.85 8.72
N SER A 451 -1.03 -18.89 8.22
CA SER A 451 -0.76 -19.11 6.79
C SER A 451 -1.28 -20.46 6.30
N ARG A 452 -1.19 -21.52 7.12
CA ARG A 452 -1.75 -22.84 6.77
C ARG A 452 -3.28 -22.83 6.73
N LEU A 453 -3.93 -22.17 7.68
CA LEU A 453 -5.38 -21.94 7.66
C LEU A 453 -5.77 -21.22 6.36
N TYR A 454 -5.05 -20.15 6.01
CA TYR A 454 -5.26 -19.40 4.77
C TYR A 454 -5.13 -20.30 3.53
N ILE A 455 -4.07 -21.12 3.46
CA ILE A 455 -3.85 -22.10 2.39
C ILE A 455 -5.04 -23.05 2.25
N TYR A 456 -5.57 -23.58 3.35
CA TYR A 456 -6.71 -24.51 3.29
C TYR A 456 -7.99 -23.85 2.81
N VAL A 457 -8.27 -22.61 3.20
CA VAL A 457 -9.41 -21.84 2.67
C VAL A 457 -9.29 -21.66 1.15
N HIS A 458 -8.10 -21.27 0.65
CA HIS A 458 -7.89 -21.13 -0.80
C HIS A 458 -8.09 -22.44 -1.54
N LEU A 459 -7.45 -23.51 -1.05
CA LEU A 459 -7.61 -24.83 -1.65
C LEU A 459 -9.08 -25.29 -1.62
N ALA A 460 -9.84 -24.99 -0.56
CA ALA A 460 -11.27 -25.30 -0.46
C ALA A 460 -12.09 -24.58 -1.53
N MET A 461 -11.80 -23.30 -1.72
CA MET A 461 -12.53 -22.46 -2.66
C MET A 461 -12.22 -22.81 -4.13
N GLU A 462 -10.98 -23.22 -4.43
CA GLU A 462 -10.56 -23.70 -5.76
C GLU A 462 -11.21 -25.04 -6.18
N GLN A 463 -11.65 -25.87 -5.22
CA GLN A 463 -12.26 -27.15 -5.56
C GLN A 463 -13.58 -26.97 -6.32
N LYS A 464 -13.73 -27.74 -7.40
CA LYS A 464 -14.97 -27.81 -8.19
C LYS A 464 -16.01 -28.72 -7.56
N ASP A 465 -15.56 -29.78 -6.90
CA ASP A 465 -16.45 -30.73 -6.24
C ASP A 465 -16.68 -30.36 -4.78
N PHE A 466 -17.92 -30.56 -4.32
CA PHE A 466 -18.33 -30.22 -2.96
C PHE A 466 -17.54 -30.99 -1.90
N SER A 467 -17.26 -32.27 -2.11
CA SER A 467 -16.68 -33.14 -1.07
C SER A 467 -15.22 -32.77 -0.77
N SER A 468 -14.43 -32.47 -1.80
CA SER A 468 -13.05 -32.00 -1.63
C SER A 468 -13.01 -30.59 -1.04
N SER A 469 -13.93 -29.71 -1.47
CA SER A 469 -14.07 -28.36 -0.90
C SER A 469 -14.36 -28.44 0.61
N GLU A 470 -15.33 -29.28 0.98
CA GLU A 470 -15.71 -29.52 2.36
C GLU A 470 -14.56 -30.06 3.21
N LEU A 471 -13.81 -31.05 2.69
CA LEU A 471 -12.66 -31.61 3.42
C LEU A 471 -11.59 -30.54 3.71
N MET A 472 -11.38 -29.60 2.79
CA MET A 472 -10.43 -28.51 3.00
C MET A 472 -10.97 -27.46 3.98
N PHE A 473 -12.27 -27.16 3.96
CA PHE A 473 -12.89 -26.32 5.00
C PHE A 473 -12.79 -26.96 6.38
N GLU A 474 -13.03 -28.27 6.53
CA GLU A 474 -12.85 -28.97 7.80
C GLU A 474 -11.41 -28.90 8.31
N ARG A 475 -10.42 -28.98 7.41
CA ARG A 475 -9.01 -28.75 7.77
C ARG A 475 -8.75 -27.32 8.22
N ALA A 476 -9.33 -26.32 7.55
CA ALA A 476 -9.22 -24.92 7.95
C ALA A 476 -9.87 -24.66 9.32
N LEU A 477 -11.03 -25.26 9.59
CA LEU A 477 -11.70 -25.18 10.89
C LEU A 477 -10.90 -25.85 12.01
N ALA A 478 -10.33 -27.03 11.74
CA ALA A 478 -9.45 -27.69 12.69
C ALA A 478 -8.21 -26.83 13.02
N GLU A 479 -7.65 -26.15 12.00
CA GLU A 479 -6.55 -25.20 12.20
C GLU A 479 -6.98 -23.98 13.02
N GLY A 480 -8.18 -23.44 12.75
CA GLY A 480 -8.76 -22.32 13.50
C GLY A 480 -9.00 -22.68 14.97
N ALA A 481 -9.57 -23.86 15.24
CA ALA A 481 -9.75 -24.37 16.58
C ALA A 481 -8.40 -24.56 17.31
N TYR A 482 -7.38 -25.09 16.62
CA TYR A 482 -6.03 -25.23 17.17
C TYR A 482 -5.43 -23.86 17.54
N LEU A 483 -5.54 -22.87 16.64
CA LEU A 483 -5.06 -21.52 16.87
C LEU A 483 -5.68 -20.91 18.14
N THR A 484 -7.01 -20.96 18.26
CA THR A 484 -7.73 -20.38 19.42
C THR A 484 -7.56 -21.20 20.71
N GLY A 485 -7.18 -22.47 20.62
CA GLY A 485 -7.01 -23.35 21.77
C GLY A 485 -5.58 -23.40 22.32
N TYR A 486 -4.57 -23.17 21.48
CA TYR A 486 -3.17 -23.44 21.80
C TYR A 486 -2.18 -22.31 21.44
N CYS A 487 -2.61 -21.28 20.73
CA CYS A 487 -1.76 -20.15 20.36
C CYS A 487 -2.23 -18.86 21.06
N THR A 488 -1.44 -17.80 20.92
CA THR A 488 -1.76 -16.50 21.51
C THR A 488 -3.02 -15.90 20.88
N ASP A 489 -3.92 -15.39 21.72
CA ASP A 489 -5.10 -14.65 21.27
C ASP A 489 -4.68 -13.33 20.61
N GLU A 490 -4.93 -13.21 19.31
CA GLU A 490 -4.73 -11.99 18.53
C GLU A 490 -5.92 -11.74 17.60
N THR A 491 -6.21 -10.47 17.33
CA THR A 491 -7.35 -10.07 16.49
C THR A 491 -7.30 -10.73 15.11
N GLU A 492 -6.11 -10.80 14.51
CA GLU A 492 -5.88 -11.38 13.19
C GLU A 492 -6.25 -12.88 13.13
N VAL A 493 -6.08 -13.61 14.23
CA VAL A 493 -6.44 -15.03 14.34
C VAL A 493 -7.96 -15.18 14.29
N TRP A 494 -8.68 -14.40 15.09
CA TRP A 494 -10.14 -14.43 15.15
C TRP A 494 -10.77 -13.97 13.83
N CYS A 495 -10.23 -12.91 13.23
CA CYS A 495 -10.63 -12.46 11.89
C CYS A 495 -10.42 -13.56 10.85
N MET A 496 -9.27 -14.23 10.85
CA MET A 496 -9.01 -15.31 9.91
C MET A 496 -9.91 -16.52 10.16
N TYR A 497 -10.23 -16.83 11.41
CA TYR A 497 -11.13 -17.94 11.73
C TYR A 497 -12.57 -17.65 11.32
N GLY A 498 -13.07 -16.43 11.55
CA GLY A 498 -14.37 -15.98 11.06
C GLY A 498 -14.47 -16.02 9.54
N LEU A 499 -13.38 -15.64 8.85
CA LEU A 499 -13.30 -15.74 7.39
C LEU A 499 -13.49 -17.18 6.89
N VAL A 500 -13.06 -18.23 7.61
CA VAL A 500 -13.31 -19.62 7.20
C VAL A 500 -14.82 -19.89 7.09
N TYR A 501 -15.58 -19.48 8.10
CA TYR A 501 -17.04 -19.67 8.10
C TYR A 501 -17.73 -18.81 7.04
N PHE A 502 -17.33 -17.54 6.94
CA PHE A 502 -17.87 -16.62 5.95
C PHE A 502 -17.65 -17.16 4.51
N GLU A 503 -16.43 -17.58 4.16
CA GLU A 503 -16.10 -18.20 2.87
C GLU A 503 -16.91 -19.46 2.59
N ARG A 504 -17.09 -20.31 3.61
CA ARG A 504 -17.90 -21.52 3.50
C ARG A 504 -19.35 -21.18 3.21
N ALA A 505 -19.91 -20.16 3.85
CA ALA A 505 -21.25 -19.65 3.58
C ALA A 505 -21.38 -19.18 2.12
N LEU A 506 -20.41 -18.41 1.62
CA LEU A 506 -20.39 -17.93 0.23
C LEU A 506 -20.30 -19.09 -0.78
N LYS A 507 -19.45 -20.09 -0.53
CA LYS A 507 -19.35 -21.28 -1.38
C LYS A 507 -20.67 -22.06 -1.43
N TYR A 508 -21.31 -22.23 -0.27
CA TYR A 508 -22.59 -22.93 -0.16
C TYR A 508 -23.70 -22.17 -0.87
N TRP A 509 -23.73 -20.85 -0.71
CA TRP A 509 -24.66 -19.98 -1.41
C TRP A 509 -24.47 -20.06 -2.93
N ALA A 510 -23.22 -20.00 -3.42
CA ALA A 510 -22.93 -20.15 -4.85
C ALA A 510 -23.40 -21.51 -5.41
N ILE A 511 -23.25 -22.59 -4.64
CA ILE A 511 -23.75 -23.93 -5.01
C ILE A 511 -25.28 -23.95 -5.04
N LEU A 512 -25.93 -23.36 -4.03
CA LEU A 512 -27.38 -23.29 -3.95
C LEU A 512 -27.97 -22.52 -5.15
N ARG A 513 -27.35 -21.39 -5.53
CA ARG A 513 -27.73 -20.62 -6.72
C ARG A 513 -27.56 -21.41 -8.01
N LYS A 514 -26.45 -22.14 -8.18
CA LYS A 514 -26.25 -23.06 -9.32
C LYS A 514 -27.32 -24.14 -9.42
N SER A 515 -27.89 -24.55 -8.28
CA SER A 515 -29.01 -25.48 -8.22
C SER A 515 -30.39 -24.81 -8.33
N GLN A 516 -30.44 -23.50 -8.64
CA GLN A 516 -31.67 -22.69 -8.70
C GLN A 516 -32.47 -22.75 -7.39
N GLY A 517 -31.77 -22.70 -6.26
CA GLY A 517 -32.39 -22.78 -4.94
C GLY A 517 -32.82 -24.20 -4.50
N LYS A 518 -32.54 -25.25 -5.28
CA LYS A 518 -32.85 -26.64 -4.91
C LYS A 518 -31.94 -27.12 -3.78
N GLU A 519 -32.48 -27.08 -2.57
CA GLU A 519 -31.78 -27.58 -1.39
C GLU A 519 -31.53 -29.09 -1.45
N ASN A 520 -30.49 -29.52 -0.76
CA ASN A 520 -30.25 -30.93 -0.50
C ASN A 520 -29.74 -31.11 0.95
N ARG A 521 -29.55 -32.36 1.38
CA ARG A 521 -29.07 -32.65 2.75
C ARG A 521 -27.70 -32.01 3.07
N LYS A 522 -26.89 -31.74 2.06
CA LYS A 522 -25.53 -31.19 2.23
C LYS A 522 -25.53 -29.66 2.25
N VAL A 523 -26.31 -29.02 1.38
CA VAL A 523 -26.40 -27.56 1.18
C VAL A 523 -27.86 -27.13 1.27
N ASN A 524 -28.17 -26.29 2.25
CA ASN A 524 -29.48 -25.68 2.46
C ASN A 524 -29.30 -24.26 3.04
N ARG A 525 -30.39 -23.48 3.07
CA ARG A 525 -30.38 -22.10 3.57
C ARG A 525 -29.95 -22.02 5.04
N GLY A 526 -30.45 -22.92 5.89
CA GLY A 526 -30.13 -22.94 7.32
C GLY A 526 -28.63 -23.00 7.59
N LYS A 527 -27.88 -23.82 6.83
CA LYS A 527 -26.41 -23.88 6.95
C LYS A 527 -25.70 -22.61 6.53
N ILE A 528 -26.21 -21.89 5.53
CA ILE A 528 -25.62 -20.63 5.10
C ILE A 528 -25.70 -19.63 6.27
N PHE A 529 -26.88 -19.48 6.87
CA PHE A 529 -27.08 -18.61 8.03
C PHE A 529 -26.28 -19.05 9.25
N GLU A 530 -26.24 -20.36 9.56
CA GLU A 530 -25.41 -20.90 10.65
C GLU A 530 -23.93 -20.49 10.50
N PHE A 531 -23.39 -20.57 9.27
CA PHE A 531 -22.01 -20.15 9.03
C PHE A 531 -21.82 -18.63 9.11
N LEU A 532 -22.79 -17.82 8.69
CA LEU A 532 -22.73 -16.36 8.84
C LEU A 532 -22.80 -15.95 10.33
N GLU A 533 -23.63 -16.61 11.14
CA GLU A 533 -23.70 -16.39 12.59
C GLU A 533 -22.37 -16.77 13.28
N LEU A 534 -21.79 -17.91 12.90
CA LEU A 534 -20.49 -18.33 13.42
C LEU A 534 -19.37 -17.38 13.01
N ALA A 535 -19.40 -16.84 11.79
CA ALA A 535 -18.46 -15.82 11.34
C ALA A 535 -18.62 -14.53 12.18
N GLU A 536 -19.85 -14.08 12.42
CA GLU A 536 -20.16 -12.92 13.25
C GLU A 536 -19.59 -13.06 14.68
N GLU A 537 -19.77 -14.24 15.28
CA GLU A 537 -19.24 -14.57 16.60
C GLU A 537 -17.71 -14.41 16.64
N LYS A 538 -17.00 -14.89 15.60
CA LYS A 538 -15.53 -14.83 15.55
C LYS A 538 -15.05 -13.40 15.30
N PHE A 539 -15.68 -12.64 14.39
CA PHE A 539 -15.32 -11.24 14.16
C PHE A 539 -15.52 -10.39 15.42
N SER A 540 -16.60 -10.63 16.16
CA SER A 540 -16.88 -9.98 17.44
C SER A 540 -15.80 -10.29 18.50
N LYS A 541 -15.31 -11.53 18.56
CA LYS A 541 -14.16 -11.89 19.41
C LYS A 541 -12.88 -11.19 18.99
N GLY A 542 -12.64 -11.04 17.68
CA GLY A 542 -11.51 -10.27 17.16
C GLY A 542 -11.52 -8.81 17.61
N MET A 543 -12.70 -8.19 17.66
CA MET A 543 -12.87 -6.85 18.24
C MET A 543 -12.54 -6.83 19.74
N LEU A 544 -13.02 -7.82 20.51
CA LEU A 544 -12.80 -7.87 21.96
C LEU A 544 -11.32 -8.00 22.36
N VAL A 545 -10.55 -8.81 21.61
CA VAL A 545 -9.12 -9.05 21.89
C VAL A 545 -8.25 -7.85 21.50
N SER A 546 -8.74 -6.97 20.63
CA SER A 546 -8.04 -5.73 20.28
C SER A 546 -7.87 -4.85 21.53
N PRO A 547 -6.66 -4.36 21.85
CA PRO A 547 -6.44 -3.52 23.03
C PRO A 547 -7.28 -2.25 23.09
N MET A 548 -7.74 -1.76 21.93
CA MET A 548 -8.58 -0.57 21.81
C MET A 548 -10.06 -0.90 21.56
N THR A 549 -10.42 -2.19 21.55
CA THR A 549 -11.73 -2.74 21.15
C THR A 549 -12.24 -2.22 19.80
N LYS A 550 -11.31 -1.77 18.94
CA LYS A 550 -11.55 -0.99 17.71
C LYS A 550 -10.55 -1.38 16.63
N ASP A 551 -10.40 -2.68 16.38
CA ASP A 551 -9.60 -3.14 15.24
C ASP A 551 -10.38 -2.96 13.94
N ASN A 552 -9.79 -2.23 13.01
CA ASN A 552 -10.47 -1.83 11.79
C ASN A 552 -10.80 -3.02 10.87
N ARG A 553 -9.97 -4.07 10.85
CA ARG A 553 -10.23 -5.26 10.02
C ARG A 553 -11.39 -6.05 10.60
N ALA A 554 -11.43 -6.23 11.92
CA ALA A 554 -12.54 -6.90 12.58
C ALA A 554 -13.86 -6.15 12.37
N ILE A 555 -13.86 -4.82 12.52
CA ILE A 555 -15.04 -3.97 12.28
C ILE A 555 -15.51 -4.10 10.82
N PHE A 556 -14.59 -4.00 9.86
CA PHE A 556 -14.90 -4.13 8.44
C PHE A 556 -15.59 -5.48 8.14
N LEU A 557 -15.00 -6.59 8.57
CA LEU A 557 -15.53 -7.92 8.31
C LEU A 557 -16.88 -8.15 9.00
N LEU A 558 -17.05 -7.63 10.21
CA LEU A 558 -18.30 -7.71 10.95
C LEU A 558 -19.43 -6.98 10.24
N LEU A 559 -19.19 -5.73 9.81
CA LEU A 559 -20.17 -4.93 9.05
C LEU A 559 -20.64 -5.65 7.78
N TYR A 560 -19.70 -6.19 7.00
CA TYR A 560 -20.03 -6.90 5.77
C TYR A 560 -20.79 -8.20 6.03
N ASN A 561 -20.40 -8.97 7.04
CA ASN A 561 -21.10 -10.19 7.40
C ASN A 561 -22.55 -9.92 7.79
N SER A 562 -22.77 -8.96 8.69
CA SER A 562 -24.12 -8.62 9.16
C SER A 562 -24.99 -8.04 8.05
N CYS A 563 -24.44 -7.21 7.15
CA CYS A 563 -25.18 -6.74 5.98
C CYS A 563 -25.60 -7.88 5.05
N LEU A 564 -24.68 -8.81 4.76
CA LEU A 564 -25.01 -9.95 3.90
C LEU A 564 -26.10 -10.81 4.53
N GLN A 565 -25.98 -11.10 5.82
CA GLN A 565 -26.97 -11.87 6.56
C GLN A 565 -28.35 -11.21 6.50
N GLU A 566 -28.46 -9.94 6.89
CA GLU A 566 -29.74 -9.20 6.94
C GLU A 566 -30.35 -9.04 5.53
N LEU A 567 -29.54 -8.87 4.49
CA LEU A 567 -30.02 -8.85 3.10
C LEU A 567 -30.62 -10.17 2.64
N LEU A 568 -29.96 -11.30 2.97
CA LEU A 568 -30.44 -12.64 2.61
C LEU A 568 -31.71 -13.01 3.40
N GLU A 569 -31.86 -12.53 4.64
CA GLU A 569 -33.05 -12.72 5.46
C GLU A 569 -34.27 -11.99 4.87
N HIS A 570 -34.08 -10.76 4.38
CA HIS A 570 -35.17 -9.96 3.84
C HIS A 570 -35.54 -10.28 2.38
N ASN A 571 -34.67 -10.94 1.62
CA ASN A 571 -34.84 -11.15 0.18
C ASN A 571 -34.51 -12.60 -0.23
N GLU A 572 -35.46 -13.52 0.00
CA GLU A 572 -35.27 -14.94 -0.31
C GLU A 572 -34.93 -15.22 -1.79
N GLU A 573 -35.34 -14.34 -2.70
CA GLU A 573 -35.06 -14.48 -4.13
C GLU A 573 -33.55 -14.54 -4.42
N PHE A 574 -32.73 -13.83 -3.64
CA PHE A 574 -31.26 -13.83 -3.76
C PHE A 574 -30.63 -15.22 -3.51
N LEU A 575 -31.35 -16.13 -2.84
CA LEU A 575 -30.88 -17.50 -2.61
C LEU A 575 -31.11 -18.42 -3.82
N SER A 576 -31.94 -18.00 -4.80
CA SER A 576 -32.46 -18.90 -5.84
C SER A 576 -32.19 -18.47 -7.28
N GLN A 577 -32.13 -17.17 -7.62
CA GLN A 577 -31.96 -16.75 -9.02
C GLN A 577 -30.48 -16.64 -9.43
N LEU A 578 -30.19 -17.02 -10.67
CA LEU A 578 -28.86 -16.94 -11.28
C LEU A 578 -28.60 -15.56 -11.88
N ASP A 579 -29.59 -14.94 -12.50
CA ASP A 579 -29.48 -13.67 -13.21
C ASP A 579 -29.74 -12.48 -12.28
N PHE A 580 -28.76 -12.11 -11.45
CA PHE A 580 -28.85 -10.90 -10.62
C PHE A 580 -27.79 -9.88 -11.02
N LEU A 581 -28.15 -9.03 -11.97
CA LEU A 581 -27.33 -7.88 -12.35
C LEU A 581 -27.55 -6.66 -11.45
N ASN A 582 -28.57 -6.67 -10.59
CA ASN A 582 -28.90 -5.58 -9.65
C ASN A 582 -29.24 -6.17 -8.27
N PHE A 583 -28.28 -6.18 -7.34
CA PHE A 583 -28.58 -6.36 -5.92
C PHE A 583 -29.19 -5.04 -5.42
N GLU A 584 -30.52 -5.01 -5.34
CA GLU A 584 -31.22 -3.87 -4.74
C GLU A 584 -31.24 -4.03 -3.22
N ASP A 585 -30.95 -2.94 -2.49
CA ASP A 585 -31.14 -2.85 -1.03
C ASP A 585 -32.40 -2.02 -0.73
N PRO A 586 -33.61 -2.56 -0.95
CA PRO A 586 -34.86 -1.81 -0.77
C PRO A 586 -35.12 -1.45 0.69
N HIS A 587 -34.45 -2.10 1.64
CA HIS A 587 -34.63 -1.91 3.08
C HIS A 587 -33.55 -1.04 3.72
N ASN A 588 -32.59 -0.54 2.92
CA ASN A 588 -31.48 0.29 3.39
C ASN A 588 -30.65 -0.40 4.49
N VAL A 589 -30.48 -1.73 4.37
CA VAL A 589 -29.75 -2.61 5.30
C VAL A 589 -28.36 -2.05 5.58
N TYR A 590 -27.62 -1.65 4.54
CA TYR A 590 -26.25 -1.15 4.71
C TYR A 590 -26.16 0.05 5.66
N THR A 591 -27.04 1.03 5.45
CA THR A 591 -27.10 2.23 6.29
C THR A 591 -27.52 1.89 7.72
N ASN A 592 -28.49 1.00 7.89
CA ASN A 592 -28.99 0.62 9.22
C ASN A 592 -27.90 -0.10 10.02
N VAL A 593 -27.18 -1.02 9.39
CA VAL A 593 -26.08 -1.78 10.01
C VAL A 593 -24.95 -0.84 10.45
N ILE A 594 -24.46 0.06 9.59
CA ILE A 594 -23.38 0.97 9.99
C ILE A 594 -23.79 1.90 11.13
N LEU A 595 -25.01 2.47 11.10
CA LEU A 595 -25.48 3.34 12.17
C LEU A 595 -25.61 2.59 13.50
N ARG A 596 -26.09 1.35 13.47
CA ARG A 596 -26.16 0.45 14.63
C ARG A 596 -24.78 0.17 15.21
N TYR A 597 -23.78 -0.11 14.38
CA TYR A 597 -22.42 -0.39 14.88
C TYR A 597 -21.69 0.86 15.37
N LEU A 598 -21.80 1.97 14.66
CA LEU A 598 -21.18 3.23 15.06
C LEU A 598 -21.76 3.76 16.37
N SER A 599 -23.04 3.52 16.65
CA SER A 599 -23.63 3.86 17.94
C SER A 599 -23.11 2.96 19.07
N LEU A 600 -23.04 1.64 18.84
CA LEU A 600 -22.54 0.66 19.81
C LEU A 600 -21.09 0.95 20.25
N ILE A 601 -20.21 1.35 19.32
CA ILE A 601 -18.81 1.68 19.66
C ILE A 601 -18.61 3.12 20.18
N GLY A 602 -19.72 3.86 20.35
CA GLY A 602 -19.74 5.21 20.91
C GLY A 602 -19.21 6.30 19.98
N TRP A 603 -19.14 6.06 18.66
CA TRP A 603 -18.75 7.08 17.68
C TRP A 603 -19.92 8.00 17.33
N VAL A 604 -21.14 7.52 17.55
CA VAL A 604 -22.41 8.19 17.23
C VAL A 604 -23.30 8.11 18.50
N ARG A 605 -23.72 9.24 19.09
CA ARG A 605 -24.59 9.30 20.30
C ARG A 605 -26.07 8.95 20.02
N GLU A 606 -26.77 8.23 20.88
CA GLU A 606 -28.18 7.81 20.67
C GLU A 606 -29.23 8.92 20.44
N ASN A 607 -28.93 10.21 20.70
CA ASN A 607 -29.87 11.33 20.51
C ASN A 607 -30.25 11.64 19.04
N PHE A 608 -29.91 10.76 18.09
CA PHE A 608 -30.23 10.91 16.66
C PHE A 608 -31.65 10.48 16.27
N SER A 609 -32.43 9.92 17.21
CA SER A 609 -33.78 9.37 16.96
C SER A 609 -34.93 10.20 17.55
N GLN A 610 -34.67 11.30 18.25
CA GLN A 610 -35.72 12.09 18.95
C GLN A 610 -36.05 13.42 18.25
N SER A 611 -36.36 13.37 16.95
CA SER A 611 -37.24 14.38 16.36
C SER A 611 -38.70 13.90 16.53
N PRO A 612 -39.64 14.71 17.04
CA PRO A 612 -41.02 14.30 17.30
C PRO A 612 -41.85 13.93 16.06
N ASP A 613 -41.33 14.12 14.85
CA ASP A 613 -42.02 13.82 13.60
C ASP A 613 -41.71 12.39 13.14
N ALA A 614 -42.40 11.45 13.78
CA ALA A 614 -42.26 10.00 13.64
C ALA A 614 -42.84 9.43 12.32
N ASP A 615 -42.37 9.92 11.16
CA ASP A 615 -42.73 9.32 9.86
C ASP A 615 -41.60 9.30 8.82
N SER A 616 -40.34 9.59 9.21
CA SER A 616 -39.21 9.45 8.27
C SER A 616 -37.89 9.12 8.96
N MET A 617 -37.48 7.85 8.91
CA MET A 617 -36.09 7.41 9.18
C MET A 617 -35.05 8.03 8.20
N THR A 618 -35.46 8.94 7.31
CA THR A 618 -34.69 9.44 6.16
C THR A 618 -34.02 10.80 6.33
N ARG A 619 -34.04 11.43 7.51
CA ARG A 619 -33.41 12.76 7.68
C ARG A 619 -32.40 12.83 8.81
N LEU A 620 -31.24 12.18 8.61
CA LEU A 620 -30.00 12.61 9.27
C LEU A 620 -29.75 14.09 8.91
N SER A 621 -29.42 14.94 9.88
CA SER A 621 -29.02 16.31 9.57
C SER A 621 -27.76 16.30 8.69
N GLU A 622 -27.66 17.22 7.73
CA GLU A 622 -26.52 17.31 6.82
C GLU A 622 -25.18 17.42 7.57
N LYS A 623 -25.17 18.11 8.70
CA LYS A 623 -24.02 18.20 9.60
C LYS A 623 -23.62 16.83 10.17
N THR A 624 -24.59 16.08 10.68
CA THR A 624 -24.38 14.72 11.23
C THR A 624 -23.87 13.76 10.16
N TYR A 625 -24.42 13.84 8.94
CA TYR A 625 -23.93 13.08 7.80
C TYR A 625 -22.45 13.38 7.51
N ARG A 626 -22.07 14.67 7.43
CA ARG A 626 -20.68 15.05 7.16
C ARG A 626 -19.73 14.56 8.27
N GLU A 627 -20.18 14.52 9.52
CA GLU A 627 -19.39 13.95 10.64
C GLU A 627 -19.22 12.42 10.50
N ILE A 628 -20.27 11.68 10.16
CA ILE A 628 -20.19 10.23 9.93
C ILE A 628 -19.27 9.89 8.76
N VAL A 629 -19.41 10.58 7.62
CA VAL A 629 -18.54 10.37 6.47
C VAL A 629 -17.09 10.71 6.80
N LYS A 630 -16.83 11.82 7.51
CA LYS A 630 -15.47 12.14 7.98
C LYS A 630 -14.91 11.05 8.89
N LEU A 631 -15.71 10.49 9.80
CA LEU A 631 -15.29 9.38 10.66
C LEU A 631 -14.97 8.13 9.85
N ILE A 632 -15.86 7.70 8.95
CA ILE A 632 -15.62 6.56 8.07
C ILE A 632 -14.35 6.77 7.25
N VAL A 633 -14.18 7.96 6.65
CA VAL A 633 -13.02 8.26 5.80
C VAL A 633 -11.71 8.31 6.62
N SER A 634 -11.72 8.97 7.77
CA SER A 634 -10.49 9.17 8.57
C SER A 634 -10.12 7.95 9.41
N GLU A 635 -11.08 7.30 10.07
CA GLU A 635 -10.84 6.21 11.01
C GLU A 635 -10.84 4.84 10.33
N LEU A 636 -11.77 4.58 9.41
CA LEU A 636 -11.82 3.32 8.66
C LEU A 636 -11.00 3.40 7.36
N GLY A 637 -10.99 4.53 6.66
CA GLY A 637 -10.21 4.69 5.42
C GLY A 637 -8.72 4.91 5.65
N THR A 638 -8.34 6.09 6.12
CA THR A 638 -6.94 6.52 6.21
C THR A 638 -6.11 5.64 7.14
N LYS A 639 -6.64 5.22 8.29
CA LYS A 639 -5.91 4.36 9.23
C LYS A 639 -5.78 2.90 8.77
N MET A 640 -6.80 2.31 8.12
CA MET A 640 -6.63 0.98 7.50
C MET A 640 -5.59 1.01 6.39
N PHE A 641 -5.58 2.09 5.59
CA PHE A 641 -4.82 2.14 4.35
C PHE A 641 -3.37 2.63 4.51
N GLN A 642 -3.12 3.70 5.28
CA GLN A 642 -1.85 4.42 5.20
C GLN A 642 -0.83 4.04 6.27
N HIS A 643 -1.23 3.42 7.38
CA HIS A 643 -0.35 3.28 8.55
C HIS A 643 0.11 1.85 8.84
N ALA A 644 -0.73 0.83 8.61
CA ALA A 644 -0.40 -0.54 9.01
C ALA A 644 -0.03 -1.48 7.85
N VAL A 645 -0.52 -1.25 6.64
CA VAL A 645 -0.36 -2.18 5.50
C VAL A 645 0.69 -1.65 4.52
N LEU A 646 1.81 -2.36 4.40
CA LEU A 646 2.85 -2.08 3.40
C LEU A 646 2.86 -3.08 2.24
N LEU A 647 2.16 -4.22 2.36
CA LEU A 647 2.20 -5.28 1.36
C LEU A 647 1.51 -4.88 0.06
N ARG A 648 2.28 -4.74 -1.03
CA ARG A 648 1.80 -4.26 -2.33
C ARG A 648 0.74 -5.17 -2.95
N SER A 649 0.74 -6.48 -2.67
CA SER A 649 -0.30 -7.40 -3.13
C SER A 649 -1.64 -7.26 -2.39
N TYR A 650 -1.69 -6.57 -1.25
CA TYR A 650 -2.91 -6.38 -0.48
C TYR A 650 -3.52 -4.98 -0.72
N ILE A 651 -2.68 -4.01 -1.09
CA ILE A 651 -3.06 -2.62 -1.36
C ILE A 651 -4.22 -2.48 -2.37
N PRO A 652 -4.20 -3.11 -3.57
CA PRO A 652 -5.28 -2.93 -4.54
C PRO A 652 -6.65 -3.37 -4.01
N ASN A 653 -6.70 -4.53 -3.35
CA ASN A 653 -7.96 -5.03 -2.82
C ASN A 653 -8.42 -4.22 -1.60
N ASN A 654 -7.52 -3.72 -0.77
CA ASN A 654 -7.87 -2.80 0.31
C ASN A 654 -8.50 -1.50 -0.22
N GLN A 655 -7.90 -0.90 -1.25
CA GLN A 655 -8.44 0.31 -1.89
C GLN A 655 -9.84 0.04 -2.43
N TYR A 656 -10.00 -1.09 -3.13
CA TYR A 656 -11.28 -1.52 -3.65
C TYR A 656 -12.33 -1.79 -2.55
N SER A 657 -11.96 -2.52 -1.51
CA SER A 657 -12.82 -2.83 -0.36
C SER A 657 -13.30 -1.58 0.36
N TYR A 658 -12.43 -0.57 0.44
CA TYR A 658 -12.78 0.73 1.01
C TYR A 658 -13.71 1.54 0.10
N CYS A 659 -13.50 1.51 -1.22
CA CYS A 659 -14.47 2.05 -2.18
C CYS A 659 -15.85 1.40 -2.02
N CYS A 660 -15.90 0.08 -1.83
CA CYS A 660 -17.14 -0.64 -1.52
C CYS A 660 -17.73 -0.14 -0.21
N LEU A 661 -16.93 0.05 0.84
CA LEU A 661 -17.43 0.54 2.13
C LEU A 661 -18.05 1.94 2.00
N LEU A 662 -17.40 2.86 1.29
CA LEU A 662 -17.93 4.20 1.06
C LEU A 662 -19.17 4.18 0.17
N TRP A 663 -19.15 3.38 -0.89
CA TRP A 663 -20.27 3.28 -1.82
C TRP A 663 -21.50 2.64 -1.15
N ASP A 664 -21.30 1.53 -0.44
CA ASP A 664 -22.38 0.71 0.09
C ASP A 664 -22.96 1.30 1.39
N PHE A 665 -22.11 1.73 2.33
CA PHE A 665 -22.53 2.13 3.69
C PHE A 665 -22.76 3.64 3.86
N ALA A 666 -22.39 4.49 2.90
CA ALA A 666 -22.70 5.91 3.01
C ALA A 666 -24.22 6.14 2.87
N PRO A 667 -24.88 6.83 3.82
CA PRO A 667 -26.33 7.07 3.77
C PRO A 667 -26.77 7.90 2.56
N LYS A 668 -25.88 8.78 2.09
CA LYS A 668 -25.96 9.57 0.85
C LYS A 668 -24.55 9.71 0.31
N LEU A 669 -24.36 9.99 -0.98
CA LEU A 669 -23.04 10.30 -1.54
C LEU A 669 -22.94 11.78 -1.92
N THR A 670 -21.84 12.43 -1.54
CA THR A 670 -21.50 13.74 -2.13
C THR A 670 -20.72 13.54 -3.43
N ILE A 671 -20.70 14.58 -4.27
CA ILE A 671 -19.97 14.55 -5.54
C ILE A 671 -18.47 14.37 -5.30
N GLY A 672 -17.91 15.04 -4.29
CA GLY A 672 -16.52 14.86 -3.89
C GLY A 672 -16.21 13.42 -3.48
N LEU A 673 -17.12 12.76 -2.75
CA LEU A 673 -16.97 11.36 -2.37
C LEU A 673 -17.04 10.42 -3.58
N GLY A 674 -17.95 10.67 -4.53
CA GLY A 674 -18.01 9.93 -5.79
C GLY A 674 -16.73 10.05 -6.63
N LYS A 675 -16.19 11.27 -6.76
CA LYS A 675 -14.91 11.53 -7.45
C LYS A 675 -13.74 10.84 -6.74
N TYR A 676 -13.74 10.85 -5.40
CA TYR A 676 -12.75 10.16 -4.58
C TYR A 676 -12.78 8.64 -4.79
N ILE A 677 -13.96 8.03 -4.82
CA ILE A 677 -14.15 6.60 -5.11
C ILE A 677 -13.57 6.26 -6.49
N LEU A 678 -13.94 7.00 -7.54
CA LEU A 678 -13.43 6.78 -8.90
C LEU A 678 -11.92 6.90 -8.98
N THR A 679 -11.34 7.91 -8.32
CA THR A 679 -9.88 8.10 -8.27
C THR A 679 -9.19 6.94 -7.54
N THR A 680 -9.77 6.47 -6.45
CA THR A 680 -9.21 5.37 -5.65
C THR A 680 -9.31 4.03 -6.38
N LEU A 681 -10.40 3.77 -7.12
CA LEU A 681 -10.54 2.60 -8.00
C LEU A 681 -9.50 2.63 -9.13
N GLN A 682 -9.26 3.80 -9.69
CA GLN A 682 -8.25 4.03 -10.71
C GLN A 682 -6.83 3.73 -10.16
N GLU A 683 -6.52 4.18 -8.94
CA GLU A 683 -5.28 3.82 -8.26
C GLU A 683 -5.18 2.32 -7.96
N ALA A 684 -6.27 1.67 -7.54
CA ALA A 684 -6.30 0.22 -7.30
C ALA A 684 -5.97 -0.56 -8.57
N ARG A 685 -6.50 -0.14 -9.73
CA ARG A 685 -6.17 -0.71 -11.03
C ARG A 685 -4.69 -0.56 -11.36
N ASP A 686 -4.15 0.64 -11.20
CA ASP A 686 -2.75 0.91 -11.57
C ASP A 686 -1.77 0.17 -10.64
N ASN A 687 -2.09 0.09 -9.34
CA ASN A 687 -1.33 -0.70 -8.37
C ASN A 687 -1.40 -2.20 -8.66
N ALA A 688 -2.56 -2.71 -9.11
CA ALA A 688 -2.71 -4.09 -9.56
C ALA A 688 -1.78 -4.38 -10.75
N LEU A 689 -1.83 -3.55 -11.80
CA LEU A 689 -1.01 -3.73 -13.00
C LEU A 689 0.50 -3.69 -12.72
N ALA A 690 0.93 -2.96 -11.68
CA ALA A 690 2.32 -2.93 -11.26
C ALA A 690 2.84 -4.31 -10.77
N LEU A 691 1.95 -5.16 -10.24
CA LEU A 691 2.29 -6.49 -9.73
C LEU A 691 2.46 -7.54 -10.84
N THR A 692 1.92 -7.29 -12.04
CA THR A 692 1.99 -8.23 -13.17
C THR A 692 3.43 -8.59 -13.53
N ASN A 693 4.34 -7.62 -13.51
CA ASN A 693 5.75 -7.83 -13.84
C ASN A 693 6.49 -8.71 -12.83
N GLU A 694 6.01 -8.78 -11.59
CA GLU A 694 6.61 -9.56 -10.49
C GLU A 694 5.94 -10.95 -10.34
N HIS A 695 4.93 -11.25 -11.17
CA HIS A 695 4.12 -12.47 -11.12
C HIS A 695 3.46 -12.67 -9.75
N ILE A 696 2.99 -11.60 -9.12
CA ILE A 696 2.37 -11.59 -7.79
C ILE A 696 0.87 -11.37 -7.92
N ASN A 697 0.06 -12.25 -7.32
CA ASN A 697 -1.39 -12.07 -7.28
C ASN A 697 -1.82 -11.14 -6.15
N ILE A 698 -3.05 -10.62 -6.27
CA ILE A 698 -3.63 -9.66 -5.33
C ILE A 698 -4.40 -10.40 -4.23
N PHE A 699 -3.94 -10.31 -2.98
CA PHE A 699 -4.66 -10.86 -1.84
C PHE A 699 -5.84 -9.97 -1.44
N ALA A 700 -6.92 -10.57 -0.95
CA ALA A 700 -8.10 -9.83 -0.55
C ALA A 700 -8.33 -9.72 0.96
N LEU A 701 -8.93 -8.59 1.35
CA LEU A 701 -9.34 -8.24 2.72
C LEU A 701 -10.60 -8.99 3.15
N ALA A 702 -11.56 -9.06 2.23
CA ALA A 702 -12.74 -9.91 2.29
C ALA A 702 -12.66 -10.95 1.15
N PRO A 703 -13.29 -12.12 1.31
CA PRO A 703 -13.25 -13.26 0.41
C PRO A 703 -13.34 -13.04 -1.08
N GLN A 704 -12.21 -12.82 -1.74
CA GLN A 704 -12.00 -13.09 -3.16
C GLN A 704 -10.54 -13.51 -3.28
N PHE A 705 -10.32 -14.69 -3.84
CA PHE A 705 -9.03 -15.36 -4.11
C PHE A 705 -7.86 -14.42 -4.39
N PRO A 706 -6.58 -14.84 -4.24
CA PRO A 706 -5.50 -14.13 -4.88
C PRO A 706 -5.82 -13.93 -6.36
N VAL A 707 -6.26 -12.72 -6.73
CA VAL A 707 -6.77 -12.46 -8.07
C VAL A 707 -5.58 -12.18 -8.96
N ASN A 708 -5.57 -12.79 -10.14
CA ASN A 708 -4.63 -12.41 -11.16
C ASN A 708 -4.70 -10.89 -11.38
N PRO A 709 -3.57 -10.15 -11.36
CA PRO A 709 -3.64 -8.69 -11.38
C PRO A 709 -4.30 -8.10 -12.62
N GLU A 710 -4.18 -8.76 -13.77
CA GLU A 710 -4.83 -8.33 -15.01
C GLU A 710 -6.35 -8.53 -14.94
N LYS A 711 -6.81 -9.67 -14.40
CA LYS A 711 -8.23 -9.92 -14.15
C LYS A 711 -8.81 -8.89 -13.18
N PHE A 712 -8.09 -8.58 -12.11
CA PHE A 712 -8.51 -7.56 -11.15
C PHE A 712 -8.56 -6.17 -11.80
N ALA A 713 -7.55 -5.81 -12.59
CA ALA A 713 -7.52 -4.53 -13.28
C ALA A 713 -8.70 -4.37 -14.26
N HIS A 714 -9.00 -5.41 -15.04
CA HIS A 714 -10.15 -5.41 -15.94
C HIS A 714 -11.47 -5.29 -15.15
N PHE A 715 -11.57 -5.98 -14.02
CA PHE A 715 -12.71 -5.88 -13.14
C PHE A 715 -12.88 -4.46 -12.56
N MET A 716 -11.78 -3.77 -12.19
CA MET A 716 -11.84 -2.36 -11.78
C MET A 716 -12.32 -1.43 -12.90
N GLU A 717 -11.90 -1.68 -14.16
CA GLU A 717 -12.38 -0.92 -15.32
C GLU A 717 -13.90 -1.06 -15.49
N TYR A 718 -14.39 -2.30 -15.47
CA TYR A 718 -15.82 -2.59 -15.52
C TYR A 718 -16.61 -1.87 -14.40
N VAL A 719 -16.11 -1.92 -13.18
CA VAL A 719 -16.67 -1.24 -12.02
C VAL A 719 -16.76 0.27 -12.25
N MET A 720 -15.68 0.90 -12.71
CA MET A 720 -15.66 2.34 -12.98
C MET A 720 -16.61 2.73 -14.12
N GLU A 721 -16.72 1.91 -15.16
CA GLU A 721 -17.68 2.12 -16.25
C GLU A 721 -19.12 2.08 -15.73
N ARG A 722 -19.44 1.15 -14.83
CA ARG A 722 -20.76 1.09 -14.19
C ARG A 722 -21.07 2.30 -13.33
N VAL A 723 -20.15 2.73 -12.47
CA VAL A 723 -20.33 3.93 -11.65
C VAL A 723 -20.60 5.15 -12.54
N ASN A 724 -19.85 5.31 -13.64
CA ASN A 724 -20.06 6.41 -14.57
C ASN A 724 -21.38 6.30 -15.36
N ALA A 725 -21.85 5.09 -15.64
CA ALA A 725 -23.12 4.87 -16.34
C ALA A 725 -24.34 5.18 -15.46
N LEU A 726 -24.23 5.01 -14.14
CA LEU A 726 -25.30 5.28 -13.18
C LEU A 726 -25.49 6.77 -12.89
N ILE A 727 -24.46 7.60 -13.10
CA ILE A 727 -24.45 9.01 -12.70
C ILE A 727 -24.43 9.89 -13.96
N PRO A 728 -25.47 10.72 -14.18
CA PRO A 728 -25.53 11.63 -15.32
C PRO A 728 -24.31 12.56 -15.41
N ALA A 729 -23.84 12.85 -16.61
CA ALA A 729 -22.61 13.65 -16.82
C ALA A 729 -22.66 15.07 -16.20
N TYR A 730 -23.87 15.64 -16.03
CA TYR A 730 -24.05 16.97 -15.44
C TYR A 730 -23.82 16.96 -13.91
N GLU A 731 -24.10 15.85 -13.22
CA GLU A 731 -23.89 15.72 -11.77
C GLU A 731 -22.42 15.92 -11.40
N TRP A 732 -21.50 15.39 -12.21
CA TRP A 732 -20.05 15.52 -11.98
C TRP A 732 -19.51 16.95 -12.07
N GLN A 733 -20.32 17.90 -12.58
CA GLN A 733 -19.94 19.30 -12.75
C GLN A 733 -20.30 20.17 -11.54
N LYS A 734 -21.11 19.70 -10.59
CA LYS A 734 -21.45 20.48 -9.39
C LYS A 734 -20.30 20.44 -8.36
N ASP A 735 -20.46 21.24 -7.31
CA ASP A 735 -19.45 21.39 -6.24
C ASP A 735 -19.22 20.09 -5.47
N ASP A 736 -17.99 19.88 -4.98
CA ASP A 736 -17.62 18.63 -4.29
C ASP A 736 -18.37 18.43 -2.96
N GLU A 737 -18.81 19.51 -2.33
CA GLU A 737 -19.58 19.46 -1.08
C GLU A 737 -21.07 19.19 -1.31
N GLU A 738 -21.56 19.30 -2.56
CA GLU A 738 -22.96 19.03 -2.92
C GLU A 738 -23.26 17.51 -2.98
N PHE A 739 -24.53 17.18 -2.74
CA PHE A 739 -25.06 15.83 -2.92
C PHE A 739 -25.49 15.60 -4.37
N PHE A 740 -25.42 14.35 -4.83
CA PHE A 740 -26.19 13.95 -6.02
C PHE A 740 -27.68 14.23 -5.80
N ASP A 741 -28.41 14.55 -6.88
CA ASP A 741 -29.86 14.76 -6.81
C ASP A 741 -30.60 13.51 -6.29
N ASP A 742 -31.82 13.69 -5.77
CA ASP A 742 -32.55 12.60 -5.10
C ASP A 742 -32.84 11.42 -6.04
N GLU A 743 -32.98 11.65 -7.35
CA GLU A 743 -33.17 10.60 -8.37
C GLU A 743 -31.89 9.78 -8.58
N THR A 744 -30.74 10.45 -8.68
CA THR A 744 -29.43 9.82 -8.78
C THR A 744 -29.09 9.08 -7.48
N GLN A 745 -29.37 9.66 -6.30
CA GLN A 745 -29.20 8.97 -5.02
C GLN A 745 -30.08 7.72 -4.93
N ALA A 746 -31.34 7.79 -5.36
CA ALA A 746 -32.22 6.62 -5.40
C ALA A 746 -31.68 5.53 -6.33
N THR A 747 -31.11 5.93 -7.47
CA THR A 747 -30.47 5.01 -8.42
C THR A 747 -29.21 4.36 -7.83
N ILE A 748 -28.34 5.14 -7.20
CA ILE A 748 -27.13 4.62 -6.53
C ILE A 748 -27.50 3.70 -5.37
N SER A 749 -28.50 4.07 -4.57
CA SER A 749 -29.01 3.26 -3.45
C SER A 749 -29.61 1.93 -3.90
N ARG A 750 -30.07 1.82 -5.15
CA ARG A 750 -30.52 0.55 -5.76
C ARG A 750 -29.37 -0.33 -6.28
N VAL A 751 -28.16 0.20 -6.41
CA VAL A 751 -26.99 -0.57 -6.90
C VAL A 751 -25.95 -0.68 -5.78
N LYS A 752 -26.29 -1.49 -4.77
CA LYS A 752 -25.42 -1.90 -3.66
C LYS A 752 -24.90 -3.31 -3.97
N LEU A 753 -23.74 -3.74 -3.45
CA LEU A 753 -23.09 -5.03 -3.79
C LEU A 753 -22.66 -5.25 -5.26
N GLY A 754 -23.09 -4.42 -6.21
CA GLY A 754 -22.73 -4.55 -7.64
C GLY A 754 -21.21 -4.48 -7.88
N LEU A 755 -20.48 -3.87 -6.93
CA LEU A 755 -19.04 -3.97 -6.85
C LEU A 755 -18.65 -5.37 -6.35
N LEU A 756 -19.00 -5.78 -5.14
CA LEU A 756 -18.49 -7.04 -4.56
C LEU A 756 -18.79 -8.32 -5.36
N TYR A 757 -19.90 -8.42 -6.09
CA TYR A 757 -20.40 -9.75 -6.49
C TYR A 757 -19.85 -10.35 -7.80
N HIS A 758 -19.31 -9.54 -8.72
CA HIS A 758 -18.98 -10.02 -10.07
C HIS A 758 -17.74 -10.92 -10.19
N SER A 759 -17.04 -11.19 -9.09
CA SER A 759 -15.90 -12.11 -9.04
C SER A 759 -16.28 -13.55 -8.68
N MET A 760 -17.52 -13.82 -8.23
CA MET A 760 -17.96 -15.17 -7.88
C MET A 760 -18.17 -16.10 -9.08
N GLU A 761 -18.28 -15.54 -10.28
CA GLU A 761 -18.56 -16.28 -11.52
C GLU A 761 -17.33 -16.56 -12.39
N SER A 762 -16.11 -16.15 -11.98
CA SER A 762 -14.88 -16.41 -12.74
C SER A 762 -14.16 -17.70 -12.35
#